data_AF-A0A5C6ATS6-F1
#
_entry.id   AF-A0A5C6ATS6-F1
#
_cell.length_a   1.000
_cell.length_b   1.000
_cell.length_c   1.000
_cell.angle_alpha   90.00
_cell.angle_beta   90.00
_cell.angle_gamma   90.00
#
_symmetry.space_group_name_H-M   'P 1'
#
loop_
_entity.id
_entity.type
_entity.pdbx_description
1 polymer ?
#
loop_
_entity_poly.entity_id
_entity_poly.type
_entity_poly.pdbx_seq_one_letter_code
_entity_poly.pdbx_strand_id
1 'polypeptide(L)'
;MSQQKTCVSHGLLVWQATLAFTAGVLAIVSSGCGSDRPSMEELDVWIRTHHRSGEVNQTLNSISLVNSNKQSDSSLKLEFQVHEQLKCDTFHPESLAEAFAAYNHDPSSFERARQTLAGLREPERSVAKTRMPPPEPPLQIFRRTGSTGDKSTSNGSVIARKNASKWEFTDLDIQVVAKGFGADAIARNDLPNDAVLLEPNVSENSVTRLIAKRNELIQAVANAEVQMKERLNREHQQLLAMIHSNQSFQASIFATNGPVQQLSLQFVHQESDGEKVVVLLEDVADHLRRASWIGSLKLADPPQPTSNENGMPDGVRPQPDGVRPQPDGVRPQPDGWSISLTPVEGEPPFPKTDAQSNITLGILSDNQLAWFKSQSPVAFQNTAISSPLPDYRAYRSQIQQWTGRGRVWEGAIQYDGDVSRNVRLTFAENRDEGKYVRVIMETSVDDFAVAIFEGVLTTSPENIFSWPLNLKWTSGEGTKFQGTEHQLPMITSGIGGSLRLAFSPTGECFGASSSRGSLTQNISVDLKPAAEVAEMQSSLSRWETALQSGTRWTGKIVRGESAADKVVLNVCEVHDDGQAFQMTIQNPDNPHQFRSFSATLDPMDRAIDGYALLLEAKSSVAQPTHFGYSGYADVYGVHRDAKHQFRLSTDGTTLLGISGSKELIELTREETSIKAPSDRDGMAQSWQQACATGNRWKGRLTNSRMESSTDIEMKVTSGVDATGTVEVELSIPRQRTPGSRFRGQLRLDGDNVHGFAIVLQKHEQNRGAGESLVFGSSQQGIELLFRLAEDGTGLIGMASEAGQAIEFLELQRIPATQSRLNR
;
A
#
# COMPACT_ATOMS: atom_id res chain seq x y z
N MET A 1 77.19 -32.54 -31.74
CA MET A 1 78.54 -31.96 -31.91
C MET A 1 78.71 -30.90 -30.83
N SER A 2 79.76 -30.82 -30.04
CA SER A 2 80.87 -31.67 -29.67
C SER A 2 81.41 -30.96 -28.39
N GLN A 3 81.80 -31.64 -27.31
CA GLN A 3 83.10 -32.31 -27.22
C GLN A 3 84.22 -31.41 -27.81
N GLN A 4 85.28 -31.05 -27.10
CA GLN A 4 86.15 -31.89 -26.28
C GLN A 4 87.28 -31.01 -25.69
N LYS A 5 87.80 -31.41 -24.51
CA LYS A 5 89.24 -31.61 -24.14
C LYS A 5 90.20 -30.40 -24.22
N THR A 6 91.30 -30.28 -23.47
CA THR A 6 92.07 -31.04 -22.46
C THR A 6 93.11 -30.03 -21.92
N CYS A 7 93.65 -30.12 -20.70
CA CYS A 7 94.84 -30.92 -20.44
C CYS A 7 95.19 -31.00 -18.94
N VAL A 8 95.86 -32.11 -18.64
CA VAL A 8 96.36 -32.66 -17.38
C VAL A 8 97.79 -32.17 -17.08
N SER A 9 98.18 -32.05 -15.80
CA SER A 9 99.43 -32.58 -15.20
C SER A 9 99.58 -32.06 -13.76
N HIS A 10 99.48 -32.95 -12.76
CA HIS A 10 100.56 -33.66 -12.04
C HIS A 10 101.21 -32.84 -10.89
N GLY A 11 101.28 -33.46 -9.70
CA GLY A 11 102.46 -33.30 -8.83
C GLY A 11 102.22 -33.15 -7.32
N LEU A 12 102.16 -34.29 -6.64
CA LEU A 12 102.76 -34.62 -5.32
C LEU A 12 102.60 -33.70 -4.08
N LEU A 13 101.86 -34.22 -3.09
CA LEU A 13 102.33 -34.84 -1.82
C LEU A 13 103.53 -34.26 -1.04
N VAL A 14 103.32 -34.23 0.30
CA VAL A 14 104.24 -34.20 1.46
C VAL A 14 104.95 -32.85 1.75
N TRP A 15 105.05 -32.27 2.95
CA TRP A 15 105.29 -32.80 4.30
C TRP A 15 104.66 -31.91 5.38
N GLN A 16 104.17 -32.55 6.44
CA GLN A 16 104.00 -31.95 7.76
C GLN A 16 105.37 -31.54 8.32
N ALA A 17 105.48 -30.33 8.84
CA ALA A 17 106.50 -29.98 9.83
C ALA A 17 105.85 -29.12 10.91
N THR A 18 105.46 -29.80 11.98
CA THR A 18 105.16 -29.24 13.29
C THR A 18 106.38 -28.46 13.78
N LEU A 19 106.25 -27.15 14.00
CA LEU A 19 107.23 -26.39 14.78
C LEU A 19 106.48 -25.44 15.72
N ALA A 20 106.54 -25.83 17.00
CA ALA A 20 106.12 -25.05 18.14
C ALA A 20 106.96 -23.78 18.24
N PHE A 21 106.31 -22.61 18.27
CA PHE A 21 106.96 -21.37 18.71
C PHE A 21 107.06 -21.40 20.24
N THR A 22 108.19 -21.89 20.74
CA THR A 22 108.65 -21.60 22.11
C THR A 22 109.50 -20.34 22.08
N ALA A 23 109.20 -19.47 23.03
CA ALA A 23 109.92 -18.24 23.32
C ALA A 23 111.43 -18.47 23.41
N GLY A 24 112.17 -17.60 22.72
CA GLY A 24 113.62 -17.59 22.71
C GLY A 24 114.10 -16.23 22.24
N VAL A 25 113.82 -15.22 23.06
CA VAL A 25 114.52 -13.94 23.04
C VAL A 25 116.01 -14.24 23.18
N LEU A 26 116.76 -14.18 22.08
CA LEU A 26 118.19 -13.96 22.13
C LEU A 26 118.47 -12.62 21.45
N ALA A 27 118.68 -11.64 22.31
CA ALA A 27 119.13 -10.31 21.95
C ALA A 27 120.38 -10.40 21.07
N ILE A 28 120.26 -9.98 19.81
CA ILE A 28 121.42 -9.50 19.06
C ILE A 28 121.75 -8.14 19.66
N VAL A 29 122.73 -8.13 20.58
CA VAL A 29 123.38 -6.92 21.06
C VAL A 29 124.23 -6.39 19.90
N SER A 30 123.62 -5.65 18.97
CA SER A 30 124.35 -4.67 18.17
C SER A 30 124.49 -3.41 19.01
N SER A 31 125.68 -3.28 19.59
CA SER A 31 126.11 -2.09 20.29
C SER A 31 126.07 -0.88 19.35
N GLY A 32 125.35 0.14 19.81
CA GLY A 32 125.60 1.57 19.59
C GLY A 32 126.00 2.04 18.19
N CYS A 33 125.03 2.59 17.46
CA CYS A 33 125.18 3.86 16.73
C CYS A 33 123.78 4.49 16.62
N GLY A 34 123.61 5.73 17.12
CA GLY A 34 122.30 6.36 17.32
C GLY A 34 121.51 6.57 16.03
N SER A 35 120.24 6.16 16.04
CA SER A 35 119.27 6.52 15.01
C SER A 35 118.38 7.67 15.49
N ASP A 36 118.12 8.65 14.61
CA ASP A 36 117.39 9.89 14.90
C ASP A 36 115.86 9.77 14.80
N ARG A 37 115.31 8.54 14.88
CA ARG A 37 113.86 8.30 14.81
C ARG A 37 113.42 7.23 15.83
N PRO A 38 112.21 7.34 16.41
CA PRO A 38 111.63 6.28 17.23
C PRO A 38 111.47 5.01 16.40
N SER A 39 111.67 3.85 17.01
CA SER A 39 111.40 2.59 16.30
C SER A 39 109.90 2.37 16.17
N MET A 40 109.46 1.68 15.11
CA MET A 40 108.05 1.29 14.97
C MET A 40 107.60 0.37 16.10
N GLU A 41 108.52 -0.40 16.70
CA GLU A 41 108.25 -1.24 17.87
C GLU A 41 107.92 -0.39 19.11
N GLU A 42 108.64 0.72 19.34
CA GLU A 42 108.37 1.63 20.45
C GLU A 42 106.98 2.28 20.32
N LEU A 43 106.60 2.65 19.08
CA LEU A 43 105.28 3.22 18.78
C LEU A 43 104.15 2.18 18.91
N ASP A 44 104.34 0.96 18.38
CA ASP A 44 103.35 -0.13 18.44
C ASP A 44 103.09 -0.57 19.89
N VAL A 45 104.14 -0.74 20.70
CA VAL A 45 104.01 -1.06 22.14
C VAL A 45 103.29 0.07 22.88
N TRP A 46 103.63 1.32 22.61
CA TRP A 46 103.00 2.45 23.29
C TRP A 46 101.53 2.58 22.94
N ILE A 47 101.16 2.48 21.65
CA ILE A 47 99.77 2.49 21.21
C ILE A 47 99.03 1.27 21.76
N ARG A 48 99.58 0.05 21.78
CA ARG A 48 98.92 -1.11 22.43
C ARG A 48 98.60 -0.89 23.90
N THR A 49 99.38 -0.05 24.58
CA THR A 49 99.21 0.25 26.02
C THR A 49 98.26 1.43 26.28
N HIS A 50 98.16 2.39 25.35
CA HIS A 50 97.41 3.65 25.52
C HIS A 50 96.19 3.79 24.61
N HIS A 51 96.11 3.02 23.53
CA HIS A 51 94.90 2.81 22.77
C HIS A 51 93.90 2.20 23.73
N ARG A 52 92.93 2.99 24.15
CA ARG A 52 91.78 2.46 24.87
C ARG A 52 91.21 1.37 23.98
N SER A 53 91.36 0.12 24.38
CA SER A 53 90.47 -0.98 23.99
C SER A 53 89.08 -0.75 24.60
N GLY A 54 88.61 0.50 24.55
CA GLY A 54 87.36 1.01 25.11
C GLY A 54 86.18 0.79 24.18
N GLU A 55 86.41 0.28 22.96
CA GLU A 55 85.39 -0.41 22.18
C GLU A 55 85.70 -1.91 22.23
N VAL A 56 84.85 -2.64 22.96
CA VAL A 56 85.07 -4.00 23.49
C VAL A 56 85.25 -5.08 22.40
N ASN A 57 85.04 -4.75 21.12
CA ASN A 57 84.84 -5.73 20.06
C ASN A 57 85.93 -5.77 18.98
N GLN A 58 87.03 -5.03 19.13
CA GLN A 58 88.12 -4.96 18.15
C GLN A 58 89.46 -5.43 18.74
N THR A 59 90.30 -6.04 17.90
CA THR A 59 91.70 -6.38 18.20
C THR A 59 92.61 -5.54 17.31
N LEU A 60 93.52 -4.79 17.92
CA LEU A 60 94.58 -4.11 17.19
C LEU A 60 95.49 -5.13 16.50
N ASN A 61 95.43 -5.18 15.17
CA ASN A 61 96.21 -6.10 14.37
C ASN A 61 97.60 -5.50 14.08
N SER A 62 97.62 -4.36 13.39
CA SER A 62 98.86 -3.67 13.05
C SER A 62 98.68 -2.15 13.04
N ILE A 63 99.80 -1.45 13.17
CA ILE A 63 99.86 0.00 13.01
C ILE A 63 100.84 0.30 11.88
N SER A 64 100.41 1.12 10.93
CA SER A 64 101.26 1.62 9.85
C SER A 64 101.51 3.10 10.03
N LEU A 65 102.77 3.54 10.03
CA LEU A 65 103.08 4.96 10.08
C LEU A 65 102.79 5.57 8.70
N VAL A 66 101.87 6.51 8.65
CA VAL A 66 101.46 7.21 7.43
C VAL A 66 102.38 8.40 7.18
N ASN A 67 102.73 9.14 8.24
CA ASN A 67 103.58 10.32 8.12
C ASN A 67 104.36 10.60 9.42
N SER A 68 105.53 11.23 9.29
CA SER A 68 106.33 11.72 10.42
C SER A 68 106.82 13.13 10.14
N ASN A 69 106.23 14.12 10.81
CA ASN A 69 106.56 15.52 10.64
C ASN A 69 107.43 16.01 11.79
N LYS A 70 108.58 16.62 11.50
CA LYS A 70 109.46 17.19 12.53
C LYS A 70 108.81 18.46 13.12
N GLN A 71 108.61 18.49 14.43
CA GLN A 71 108.11 19.67 15.13
C GLN A 71 109.25 20.49 15.76
N SER A 72 110.29 19.84 16.26
CA SER A 72 111.52 20.47 16.76
C SER A 72 112.70 19.50 16.69
N ASP A 73 113.90 19.93 17.08
CA ASP A 73 115.10 19.06 17.12
C ASP A 73 114.96 17.86 18.07
N SER A 74 113.98 17.88 18.98
CA SER A 74 113.70 16.80 19.93
C SER A 74 112.25 16.28 19.90
N SER A 75 111.42 16.67 18.92
CA SER A 75 110.00 16.30 18.82
C SER A 75 109.53 16.01 17.40
N LEU A 76 108.75 14.93 17.22
CA LEU A 76 108.11 14.52 15.97
C LEU A 76 106.60 14.36 16.19
N LYS A 77 105.77 14.83 15.24
CA LYS A 77 104.37 14.42 15.14
C LYS A 77 104.27 13.23 14.20
N LEU A 78 103.77 12.11 14.70
CA LEU A 78 103.59 10.86 13.97
C LEU A 78 102.11 10.70 13.64
N GLU A 79 101.79 10.51 12.37
CA GLU A 79 100.44 10.15 11.90
C GLU A 79 100.50 8.69 11.45
N PHE A 80 99.54 7.89 11.89
CA PHE A 80 99.53 6.46 11.67
C PHE A 80 98.12 5.96 11.37
N GLN A 81 98.05 4.79 10.75
CA GLN A 81 96.83 4.03 10.56
C GLN A 81 96.83 2.84 11.50
N VAL A 82 95.73 2.72 12.23
CA VAL A 82 95.40 1.62 13.12
C VAL A 82 94.56 0.64 12.30
N HIS A 83 95.08 -0.55 12.07
CA HIS A 83 94.32 -1.63 11.44
C HIS A 83 93.82 -2.57 12.53
N GLU A 84 92.52 -2.65 12.68
CA GLU A 84 91.88 -3.47 13.70
C GLU A 84 91.03 -4.56 13.06
N GLN A 85 90.75 -5.61 13.83
CA GLN A 85 89.97 -6.74 13.39
C GLN A 85 88.88 -7.05 14.41
N LEU A 86 87.63 -7.25 13.97
CA LEU A 86 86.52 -7.59 14.86
C LEU A 86 86.74 -8.93 15.57
N LYS A 87 86.58 -8.94 16.89
CA LYS A 87 86.67 -10.13 17.77
C LYS A 87 85.42 -11.00 17.75
N CYS A 88 84.28 -10.38 17.48
CA CYS A 88 82.98 -11.02 17.42
C CYS A 88 82.11 -10.31 16.38
N ASP A 89 81.02 -10.95 15.98
CA ASP A 89 80.02 -10.30 15.12
C ASP A 89 79.41 -9.10 15.85
N THR A 90 79.15 -8.03 15.10
CA THR A 90 78.53 -6.80 15.61
C THR A 90 77.18 -6.58 14.95
N PHE A 91 76.22 -6.10 15.74
CA PHE A 91 74.84 -5.93 15.31
C PHE A 91 74.33 -4.52 15.60
N HIS A 92 73.55 -3.95 14.69
CA HIS A 92 72.91 -2.66 14.85
C HIS A 92 71.41 -2.86 15.13
N PRO A 93 70.83 -2.18 16.14
CA PRO A 93 69.39 -2.20 16.35
C PRO A 93 68.68 -1.64 15.11
N GLU A 94 67.61 -2.31 14.69
CA GLU A 94 66.74 -1.84 13.60
C GLU A 94 65.31 -1.71 14.08
N SER A 95 64.60 -0.73 13.52
CA SER A 95 63.16 -0.67 13.67
C SER A 95 62.47 -1.77 12.86
N LEU A 96 61.24 -2.13 13.26
CA LEU A 96 60.42 -3.07 12.51
C LEU A 96 60.15 -2.59 11.06
N ALA A 97 60.06 -1.27 10.85
CA ALA A 97 59.87 -0.68 9.53
C ALA A 97 61.09 -0.91 8.61
N GLU A 98 62.32 -0.74 9.13
CA GLU A 98 63.56 -1.01 8.41
C GLU A 98 63.74 -2.51 8.12
N ALA A 99 63.34 -3.36 9.06
CA ALA A 99 63.33 -4.81 8.88
C ALA A 99 62.35 -5.23 7.77
N PHE A 100 61.15 -4.66 7.71
CA PHE A 100 60.19 -4.93 6.63
C PHE A 100 60.70 -4.45 5.27
N ALA A 101 61.33 -3.28 5.21
CA ALA A 101 61.94 -2.78 3.98
C ALA A 101 63.05 -3.74 3.47
N ALA A 102 63.83 -4.35 4.37
CA ALA A 102 64.86 -5.33 4.02
C ALA A 102 64.29 -6.57 3.30
N TYR A 103 63.06 -6.95 3.63
CA TYR A 103 62.35 -8.09 3.03
C TYR A 103 61.35 -7.67 1.94
N ASN A 104 61.38 -6.41 1.47
CA ASN A 104 60.42 -5.86 0.51
C ASN A 104 58.94 -6.03 0.93
N HIS A 105 58.65 -6.05 2.24
CA HIS A 105 57.28 -6.13 2.75
C HIS A 105 56.69 -4.73 2.91
N ASP A 106 55.54 -4.47 2.30
CA ASP A 106 54.80 -3.22 2.41
C ASP A 106 53.81 -3.27 3.59
N PRO A 107 54.05 -2.55 4.70
CA PRO A 107 53.16 -2.57 5.87
C PRO A 107 51.77 -2.01 5.57
N SER A 108 51.64 -1.14 4.56
CA SER A 108 50.35 -0.56 4.18
C SER A 108 49.39 -1.59 3.59
N SER A 109 49.92 -2.67 3.01
CA SER A 109 49.12 -3.77 2.46
C SER A 109 48.42 -4.56 3.57
N PHE A 110 49.05 -4.72 4.73
CA PHE A 110 48.44 -5.36 5.90
C PHE A 110 47.35 -4.48 6.52
N GLU A 111 47.60 -3.17 6.67
CA GLU A 111 46.57 -2.25 7.19
C GLU A 111 45.38 -2.11 6.23
N ARG A 112 45.62 -2.10 4.92
CA ARG A 112 44.54 -2.20 3.91
C ARG A 112 43.74 -3.49 4.08
N ALA A 113 44.41 -4.65 4.25
CA ALA A 113 43.72 -5.91 4.48
C ALA A 113 42.88 -5.90 5.79
N ARG A 114 43.34 -5.24 6.86
CA ARG A 114 42.55 -5.06 8.09
C ARG A 114 41.33 -4.19 7.87
N GLN A 115 41.46 -3.09 7.11
CA GLN A 115 40.34 -2.24 6.73
C GLN A 115 39.33 -3.01 5.86
N THR A 116 39.81 -3.76 4.86
CA THR A 116 38.95 -4.59 4.01
C THR A 116 38.25 -5.67 4.83
N LEU A 117 38.94 -6.34 5.76
CA LEU A 117 38.35 -7.34 6.66
C LEU A 117 37.18 -6.77 7.48
N ALA A 118 37.26 -5.51 7.91
CA ALA A 118 36.16 -4.85 8.62
C ALA A 118 34.94 -4.60 7.72
N GLY A 119 35.13 -4.48 6.41
CA GLY A 119 34.07 -4.34 5.41
C GLY A 119 33.56 -5.66 4.82
N LEU A 120 34.18 -6.80 5.13
CA LEU A 120 33.70 -8.12 4.71
C LEU A 120 32.42 -8.52 5.47
N ARG A 121 31.59 -9.31 4.81
CA ARG A 121 30.34 -9.88 5.33
C ARG A 121 30.54 -11.33 5.78
N GLU A 122 29.64 -11.83 6.61
CA GLU A 122 29.58 -13.24 7.00
C GLU A 122 29.06 -14.10 5.84
N PRO A 123 29.61 -15.32 5.63
CA PRO A 123 30.62 -15.99 6.47
C PRO A 123 32.08 -15.66 6.14
N GLU A 124 32.35 -14.92 5.06
CA GLU A 124 33.71 -14.68 4.55
C GLU A 124 34.58 -13.92 5.55
N ARG A 125 33.99 -12.99 6.31
CA ARG A 125 34.63 -12.28 7.41
C ARG A 125 35.13 -13.23 8.48
N SER A 126 34.29 -14.13 8.99
CA SER A 126 34.70 -15.10 10.00
C SER A 126 35.83 -15.99 9.51
N VAL A 127 35.75 -16.48 8.27
CA VAL A 127 36.80 -17.33 7.67
C VAL A 127 38.13 -16.57 7.60
N ALA A 128 38.14 -15.34 7.09
CA ALA A 128 39.36 -14.53 7.01
C ALA A 128 39.90 -14.13 8.40
N LYS A 129 39.02 -13.84 9.36
CA LYS A 129 39.37 -13.45 10.74
C LYS A 129 40.16 -14.53 11.47
N THR A 130 39.95 -15.82 11.16
CA THR A 130 40.75 -16.92 11.74
C THR A 130 42.26 -16.83 11.40
N ARG A 131 42.62 -16.05 10.36
CA ARG A 131 44.01 -15.83 9.93
C ARG A 131 44.62 -14.55 10.53
N MET A 132 43.89 -13.83 11.39
CA MET A 132 44.40 -12.63 12.05
C MET A 132 45.58 -13.01 12.96
N PRO A 133 46.77 -12.39 12.78
CA PRO A 133 47.88 -12.62 13.70
C PRO A 133 47.55 -12.06 15.10
N PRO A 134 48.01 -12.71 16.18
CA PRO A 134 47.83 -12.20 17.54
C PRO A 134 48.53 -10.85 17.73
N PRO A 135 48.10 -10.03 18.72
CA PRO A 135 48.78 -8.78 19.04
C PRO A 135 50.26 -9.01 19.34
N GLU A 136 51.11 -8.23 18.69
CA GLU A 136 52.55 -8.46 18.64
C GLU A 136 53.24 -8.06 19.95
N PRO A 137 54.12 -8.90 20.52
CA PRO A 137 55.06 -8.43 21.53
C PRO A 137 56.12 -7.52 20.88
N PRO A 138 56.70 -6.56 21.61
CA PRO A 138 57.77 -5.71 21.08
C PRO A 138 58.97 -6.57 20.66
N LEU A 139 59.25 -6.64 19.37
CA LEU A 139 60.42 -7.35 18.83
C LEU A 139 61.65 -6.45 18.91
N GLN A 140 62.72 -6.95 19.54
CA GLN A 140 64.03 -6.29 19.53
C GLN A 140 64.85 -6.81 18.34
N ILE A 141 64.88 -6.05 17.25
CA ILE A 141 65.44 -6.50 15.96
C ILE A 141 66.85 -5.94 15.79
N PHE A 142 67.77 -6.79 15.34
CA PHE A 142 69.17 -6.45 15.16
C PHE A 142 69.70 -6.98 13.82
N ARG A 143 70.33 -6.12 13.02
CA ARG A 143 70.99 -6.51 11.75
C ARG A 143 72.49 -6.63 11.94
N ARG A 144 73.09 -7.69 11.41
CA ARG A 144 74.56 -7.84 11.43
C ARG A 144 75.21 -6.78 10.56
N THR A 145 76.09 -5.97 11.15
CA THR A 145 76.86 -4.92 10.46
C THR A 145 78.33 -5.29 10.27
N GLY A 146 78.82 -6.24 11.05
CA GLY A 146 80.20 -6.73 10.99
C GLY A 146 80.31 -8.19 11.38
N SER A 147 81.23 -8.90 10.74
CA SER A 147 81.54 -10.30 10.99
C SER A 147 82.84 -10.40 11.77
N THR A 148 82.95 -11.43 12.61
CA THR A 148 84.21 -11.78 13.25
C THR A 148 85.31 -11.91 12.20
N GLY A 149 86.39 -11.17 12.36
CA GLY A 149 87.50 -11.16 11.41
C GLY A 149 87.46 -10.03 10.35
N ASP A 150 86.38 -9.26 10.25
CA ASP A 150 86.32 -8.10 9.35
C ASP A 150 87.31 -7.02 9.84
N LYS A 151 87.96 -6.36 8.89
CA LYS A 151 89.04 -5.40 9.15
C LYS A 151 88.51 -3.97 9.14
N SER A 152 88.83 -3.20 10.16
CA SER A 152 88.59 -1.76 10.24
C SER A 152 89.92 -1.00 10.06
N THR A 153 89.85 0.26 9.64
CA THR A 153 91.03 1.13 9.60
C THR A 153 90.67 2.51 10.13
N SER A 154 91.43 2.95 11.13
CA SER A 154 91.29 4.25 11.80
C SER A 154 92.59 5.04 11.65
N ASN A 155 92.51 6.35 11.53
CA ASN A 155 93.69 7.21 11.48
C ASN A 155 93.96 7.75 12.88
N GLY A 156 95.22 7.74 13.31
CA GLY A 156 95.64 8.31 14.58
C GLY A 156 96.84 9.24 14.43
N SER A 157 97.04 10.08 15.43
CA SER A 157 98.23 10.91 15.54
C SER A 157 98.75 10.96 16.98
N VAL A 158 100.08 11.07 17.13
CA VAL A 158 100.77 11.16 18.42
C VAL A 158 102.00 12.04 18.30
N ILE A 159 102.46 12.63 19.40
CA ILE A 159 103.70 13.40 19.49
C ILE A 159 104.77 12.59 20.21
N ALA A 160 105.88 12.30 19.53
CA ALA A 160 107.04 11.60 20.06
C ALA A 160 108.18 12.58 20.41
N ARG A 161 108.67 12.56 21.65
CA ARG A 161 109.76 13.40 22.17
C ARG A 161 110.95 12.57 22.62
N LYS A 162 112.19 12.99 22.31
CA LYS A 162 113.43 12.27 22.66
C LYS A 162 113.94 12.73 24.03
N ASN A 163 114.00 11.82 25.01
CA ASN A 163 114.49 12.08 26.37
C ASN A 163 115.53 11.02 26.78
N ALA A 164 116.76 11.44 27.12
CA ALA A 164 117.82 10.60 27.67
C ALA A 164 117.94 9.20 27.01
N SER A 165 118.04 9.18 25.68
CA SER A 165 118.18 7.97 24.84
C SER A 165 116.92 7.10 24.68
N LYS A 166 115.73 7.59 25.08
CA LYS A 166 114.44 6.92 24.90
C LYS A 166 113.40 7.87 24.28
N TRP A 167 112.50 7.37 23.45
CA TRP A 167 111.38 8.16 22.93
C TRP A 167 110.17 8.05 23.87
N GLU A 168 109.56 9.18 24.20
CA GLU A 168 108.32 9.30 24.96
C GLU A 168 107.20 9.79 24.05
N PHE A 169 106.02 9.18 24.13
CA PHE A 169 104.88 9.52 23.29
C PHE A 169 103.77 10.18 24.12
N THR A 170 103.14 11.21 23.56
CA THR A 170 102.09 12.03 24.21
C THR A 170 101.05 12.49 23.20
N ASP A 171 99.87 12.90 23.67
CA ASP A 171 98.77 13.46 22.84
C ASP A 171 98.24 12.50 21.75
N LEU A 172 97.81 11.31 22.16
CA LEU A 172 97.14 10.34 21.27
C LEU A 172 95.74 10.83 20.88
N ASP A 173 95.52 11.05 19.59
CA ASP A 173 94.20 11.30 18.98
C ASP A 173 93.93 10.24 17.91
N ILE A 174 92.73 9.64 17.88
CA ILE A 174 92.34 8.61 16.92
C ILE A 174 90.95 8.92 16.39
N GLN A 175 90.83 9.01 15.07
CA GLN A 175 89.58 9.23 14.35
C GLN A 175 89.31 8.06 13.39
N VAL A 176 88.12 7.47 13.49
CA VAL A 176 87.69 6.36 12.62
C VAL A 176 87.39 6.89 11.22
N VAL A 177 88.04 6.33 10.20
CA VAL A 177 88.01 6.86 8.81
C VAL A 177 86.92 6.20 7.97
N ALA A 178 86.60 4.95 8.26
CA ALA A 178 85.59 4.18 7.53
C ALA A 178 84.29 4.08 8.33
N LYS A 179 83.16 4.47 7.70
CA LYS A 179 81.80 4.09 8.13
C LYS A 179 81.67 2.56 8.05
N GLY A 180 82.18 1.85 9.05
CA GLY A 180 82.12 0.38 9.09
C GLY A 180 81.25 -0.14 10.22
N PHE A 181 81.41 0.43 11.41
CA PHE A 181 80.77 -0.06 12.62
C PHE A 181 80.25 1.17 13.37
N GLY A 182 78.95 1.44 13.27
CA GLY A 182 78.34 2.62 13.89
C GLY A 182 78.55 2.63 15.40
N ALA A 183 78.56 3.83 16.02
CA ALA A 183 78.74 3.99 17.46
C ALA A 183 77.73 3.20 18.32
N ASP A 184 76.62 2.77 17.71
CA ASP A 184 75.52 2.04 18.35
C ASP A 184 75.52 0.52 18.06
N ALA A 185 76.64 -0.05 17.59
CA ALA A 185 76.74 -1.48 17.31
C ALA A 185 77.03 -2.30 18.58
N ILE A 186 76.21 -3.31 18.83
CA ILE A 186 76.28 -4.19 20.01
C ILE A 186 77.02 -5.49 19.66
N ALA A 187 77.84 -5.99 20.58
CA ALA A 187 78.53 -7.27 20.43
C ALA A 187 77.54 -8.44 20.44
N ARG A 188 77.83 -9.52 19.70
CA ARG A 188 77.02 -10.75 19.75
C ARG A 188 76.75 -11.27 21.17
N ASN A 189 77.72 -11.11 22.07
CA ASN A 189 77.63 -11.59 23.45
C ASN A 189 76.78 -10.69 24.37
N ASP A 190 76.52 -9.45 23.95
CA ASP A 190 75.77 -8.45 24.70
C ASP A 190 74.33 -8.29 24.17
N LEU A 191 73.93 -9.13 23.22
CA LEU A 191 72.57 -9.14 22.70
C LEU A 191 71.58 -9.67 23.76
N PRO A 192 70.38 -9.08 23.87
CA PRO A 192 69.28 -9.64 24.65
C PRO A 192 68.96 -11.08 24.24
N ASN A 193 68.54 -11.91 25.20
CA ASN A 193 68.17 -13.32 24.95
C ASN A 193 66.98 -13.48 23.98
N ASP A 194 66.16 -12.44 23.82
CA ASP A 194 65.00 -12.35 22.94
C ASP A 194 65.28 -11.59 21.62
N ALA A 195 66.54 -11.26 21.34
CA ALA A 195 66.93 -10.54 20.14
C ALA A 195 66.64 -11.33 18.85
N VAL A 196 66.04 -10.66 17.87
CA VAL A 196 65.80 -11.20 16.53
C VAL A 196 66.89 -10.74 15.57
N LEU A 197 67.68 -11.70 15.06
CA LEU A 197 68.81 -11.40 14.18
C LEU A 197 68.42 -11.48 12.71
N LEU A 198 68.73 -10.41 11.97
CA LEU A 198 68.61 -10.34 10.52
C LEU A 198 69.96 -10.71 9.89
N GLU A 199 70.09 -11.95 9.41
CA GLU A 199 71.27 -12.45 8.70
C GLU A 199 70.96 -12.71 7.22
N PRO A 200 71.92 -12.50 6.29
CA PRO A 200 71.69 -12.67 4.85
C PRO A 200 71.31 -14.10 4.42
N ASN A 201 71.59 -15.12 5.24
CA ASN A 201 71.47 -16.54 4.87
C ASN A 201 70.51 -17.36 5.78
N VAL A 202 69.76 -16.70 6.66
CA VAL A 202 68.78 -17.40 7.52
C VAL A 202 67.40 -17.30 6.87
N SER A 203 66.87 -18.44 6.44
CA SER A 203 65.58 -18.52 5.71
C SER A 203 64.37 -18.25 6.60
N GLU A 204 64.48 -18.43 7.92
CA GLU A 204 63.35 -18.29 8.85
C GLU A 204 63.76 -17.64 10.18
N ASN A 205 63.17 -16.48 10.49
CA ASN A 205 63.30 -15.78 11.77
C ASN A 205 61.93 -15.22 12.21
N SER A 206 61.84 -14.60 13.38
CA SER A 206 60.57 -14.06 13.89
C SER A 206 59.95 -12.98 12.99
N VAL A 207 60.78 -12.20 12.27
CA VAL A 207 60.31 -11.19 11.30
C VAL A 207 59.75 -11.87 10.05
N THR A 208 60.43 -12.87 9.48
CA THR A 208 59.92 -13.58 8.29
C THR A 208 58.69 -14.43 8.61
N ARG A 209 58.58 -15.00 9.82
CA ARG A 209 57.33 -15.62 10.31
C ARG A 209 56.19 -14.63 10.44
N LEU A 210 56.47 -13.42 10.93
CA LEU A 210 55.47 -12.36 11.03
C LEU A 210 55.00 -11.92 9.65
N ILE A 211 55.94 -11.70 8.71
CA ILE A 211 55.62 -11.39 7.31
C ILE A 211 54.77 -12.51 6.70
N ALA A 212 55.12 -13.78 6.93
CA ALA A 212 54.33 -14.91 6.45
C ALA A 212 52.89 -14.88 6.98
N LYS A 213 52.69 -14.68 8.29
CA LYS A 213 51.35 -14.56 8.89
C LYS A 213 50.57 -13.35 8.38
N ARG A 214 51.23 -12.20 8.19
CA ARG A 214 50.59 -11.01 7.62
C ARG A 214 50.19 -11.24 6.17
N ASN A 215 51.04 -11.90 5.38
CA ASN A 215 50.74 -12.29 4.01
C ASN A 215 49.61 -13.33 3.92
N GLU A 216 49.53 -14.28 4.88
CA GLU A 216 48.40 -15.20 5.01
C GLU A 216 47.08 -14.45 5.22
N LEU A 217 47.06 -13.43 6.09
CA LEU A 217 45.87 -12.59 6.26
C LEU A 217 45.54 -11.82 4.99
N ILE A 218 46.53 -11.16 4.36
CA ILE A 218 46.33 -10.39 3.11
C ILE A 218 45.70 -11.29 2.04
N GLN A 219 46.23 -12.49 1.83
CA GLN A 219 45.70 -13.44 0.86
C GLN A 219 44.32 -13.96 1.26
N ALA A 220 44.10 -14.26 2.53
CA ALA A 220 42.80 -14.73 3.03
C ALA A 220 41.72 -13.68 2.85
N VAL A 221 42.01 -12.40 3.14
CA VAL A 221 41.09 -11.27 2.95
C VAL A 221 40.81 -11.04 1.47
N ALA A 222 41.83 -11.06 0.61
CA ALA A 222 41.65 -10.91 -0.83
C ALA A 222 40.77 -12.02 -1.43
N ASN A 223 41.02 -13.28 -1.03
CA ASN A 223 40.19 -14.41 -1.45
C ASN A 223 38.75 -14.29 -0.92
N ALA A 224 38.59 -13.89 0.34
CA ALA A 224 37.29 -13.67 0.98
C ALA A 224 36.49 -12.55 0.31
N GLU A 225 37.15 -11.47 -0.11
CA GLU A 225 36.50 -10.37 -0.85
C GLU A 225 35.96 -10.83 -2.21
N VAL A 226 36.75 -11.63 -2.95
CA VAL A 226 36.31 -12.21 -4.23
C VAL A 226 35.12 -13.15 -4.01
N GLN A 227 35.22 -14.07 -3.05
CA GLN A 227 34.15 -15.01 -2.71
C GLN A 227 32.87 -14.29 -2.29
N MET A 228 32.98 -13.24 -1.46
CA MET A 228 31.85 -12.42 -1.05
C MET A 228 31.19 -11.73 -2.25
N LYS A 229 31.96 -11.11 -3.15
CA LYS A 229 31.41 -10.47 -4.36
C LYS A 229 30.68 -11.47 -5.26
N GLU A 230 31.26 -12.66 -5.46
CA GLU A 230 30.64 -13.72 -6.24
C GLU A 230 29.36 -14.26 -5.58
N ARG A 231 29.36 -14.45 -4.25
CA ARG A 231 28.18 -14.84 -3.48
C ARG A 231 27.09 -13.79 -3.59
N LEU A 232 27.38 -12.53 -3.29
CA LEU A 232 26.40 -11.43 -3.36
C LEU A 232 25.82 -11.27 -4.76
N ASN A 233 26.65 -11.41 -5.81
CA ASN A 233 26.15 -11.39 -7.18
C ASN A 233 25.22 -12.59 -7.46
N ARG A 234 25.56 -13.78 -6.98
CA ARG A 234 24.70 -14.97 -7.11
C ARG A 234 23.38 -14.81 -6.38
N GLU A 235 23.41 -14.29 -5.15
CA GLU A 235 22.21 -14.01 -4.35
C GLU A 235 21.31 -12.98 -5.04
N HIS A 236 21.90 -11.90 -5.56
CA HIS A 236 21.18 -10.88 -6.32
C HIS A 236 20.49 -11.47 -7.55
N GLN A 237 21.22 -12.25 -8.37
CA GLN A 237 20.66 -12.91 -9.55
C GLN A 237 19.57 -13.92 -9.21
N GLN A 238 19.70 -14.64 -8.09
CA GLN A 238 18.68 -15.59 -7.63
C GLN A 238 17.40 -14.88 -7.18
N LEU A 239 17.51 -13.79 -6.43
CA LEU A 239 16.34 -13.00 -6.03
C LEU A 239 15.69 -12.31 -7.23
N LEU A 240 16.47 -11.76 -8.16
CA LEU A 240 15.93 -11.21 -9.41
C LEU A 240 15.22 -12.28 -10.25
N ALA A 241 15.80 -13.48 -10.38
CA ALA A 241 15.15 -14.59 -11.07
C ALA A 241 13.84 -15.01 -10.39
N MET A 242 13.78 -14.94 -9.06
CA MET A 242 12.56 -15.19 -8.28
C MET A 242 11.50 -14.12 -8.54
N ILE A 243 11.87 -12.85 -8.52
CA ILE A 243 10.96 -11.71 -8.80
C ILE A 243 10.43 -11.81 -10.24
N HIS A 244 11.29 -12.15 -11.21
CA HIS A 244 10.93 -12.31 -12.63
C HIS A 244 10.17 -13.60 -12.93
N SER A 245 10.02 -14.48 -11.95
CA SER A 245 9.31 -15.74 -12.14
C SER A 245 7.81 -15.55 -11.98
N ASN A 246 7.02 -16.22 -12.81
CA ASN A 246 5.57 -16.34 -12.62
C ASN A 246 5.22 -17.43 -11.59
N GLN A 247 6.10 -17.70 -10.63
CA GLN A 247 5.91 -18.75 -9.63
C GLN A 247 5.16 -18.21 -8.42
N SER A 248 4.30 -19.06 -7.87
CA SER A 248 3.70 -18.84 -6.56
C SER A 248 4.47 -19.61 -5.50
N PHE A 249 4.64 -18.98 -4.35
CA PHE A 249 5.28 -19.57 -3.19
C PHE A 249 4.23 -19.81 -2.12
N GLN A 250 4.28 -20.94 -1.42
CA GLN A 250 3.37 -21.23 -0.32
C GLN A 250 4.10 -21.31 1.01
N ALA A 251 3.46 -20.84 2.08
CA ALA A 251 3.97 -20.99 3.43
C ALA A 251 2.86 -21.31 4.42
N SER A 252 3.20 -22.11 5.43
CA SER A 252 2.32 -22.36 6.57
C SER A 252 2.64 -21.37 7.69
N ILE A 253 1.65 -20.60 8.14
CA ILE A 253 1.75 -19.69 9.28
C ILE A 253 0.99 -20.27 10.46
N PHE A 254 1.69 -20.39 11.59
CA PHE A 254 1.09 -20.77 12.86
C PHE A 254 0.50 -19.53 13.51
N ALA A 255 -0.83 -19.39 13.47
CA ALA A 255 -1.52 -18.33 14.20
C ALA A 255 -1.36 -18.54 15.71
N THR A 256 -1.19 -17.46 16.47
CA THR A 256 -1.05 -17.50 17.95
C THR A 256 -2.26 -18.17 18.61
N ASN A 257 -3.44 -18.03 18.01
CA ASN A 257 -4.68 -18.73 18.37
C ASN A 257 -5.47 -19.07 17.09
N GLY A 258 -5.44 -20.33 16.63
CA GLY A 258 -6.24 -20.78 15.49
C GLY A 258 -5.60 -21.91 14.67
N PRO A 259 -6.30 -22.39 13.62
CA PRO A 259 -5.74 -23.36 12.68
C PRO A 259 -4.56 -22.75 11.91
N VAL A 260 -3.63 -23.61 11.49
CA VAL A 260 -2.53 -23.26 10.59
C VAL A 260 -3.10 -22.64 9.31
N GLN A 261 -2.65 -21.43 8.98
CA GLN A 261 -3.02 -20.75 7.74
C GLN A 261 -2.02 -21.10 6.65
N GLN A 262 -2.51 -21.43 5.46
CA GLN A 262 -1.66 -21.61 4.29
C GLN A 262 -1.73 -20.33 3.46
N LEU A 263 -0.61 -19.65 3.29
CA LEU A 263 -0.52 -18.45 2.47
C LEU A 263 0.12 -18.76 1.13
N SER A 264 -0.36 -18.11 0.07
CA SER A 264 0.31 -17.97 -1.22
C SER A 264 0.91 -16.58 -1.35
N LEU A 265 2.12 -16.49 -1.89
CA LEU A 265 2.85 -15.29 -2.23
C LEU A 265 3.11 -15.28 -3.72
N GLN A 266 2.72 -14.19 -4.40
CA GLN A 266 2.93 -14.00 -5.83
C GLN A 266 3.48 -12.60 -6.11
N PHE A 267 4.52 -12.51 -6.94
CA PHE A 267 5.01 -11.23 -7.46
C PHE A 267 4.08 -10.78 -8.57
N VAL A 268 3.44 -9.62 -8.41
CA VAL A 268 2.37 -9.14 -9.31
C VAL A 268 2.77 -7.93 -10.13
N HIS A 269 3.78 -7.18 -9.67
CA HIS A 269 4.34 -6.07 -10.42
C HIS A 269 5.78 -5.78 -9.97
N GLN A 270 6.56 -5.24 -10.91
CA GLN A 270 7.88 -4.70 -10.64
C GLN A 270 8.13 -3.44 -11.47
N GLU A 271 8.91 -2.52 -10.92
CA GLU A 271 9.43 -1.38 -11.69
C GLU A 271 10.51 -1.86 -12.70
N SER A 272 10.85 -1.01 -13.67
CA SER A 272 11.78 -1.34 -14.76
C SER A 272 13.20 -1.70 -14.30
N ASP A 273 13.58 -1.28 -13.10
CA ASP A 273 14.84 -1.62 -12.45
C ASP A 273 14.81 -2.99 -11.74
N GLY A 274 13.62 -3.59 -11.58
CA GLY A 274 13.40 -4.80 -10.79
C GLY A 274 13.63 -4.61 -9.28
N GLU A 275 13.93 -3.38 -8.85
CA GLU A 275 14.29 -3.09 -7.46
C GLU A 275 13.07 -2.83 -6.61
N LYS A 276 11.99 -2.25 -7.16
CA LYS A 276 10.70 -2.17 -6.46
C LYS A 276 9.75 -3.25 -6.93
N VAL A 277 9.13 -3.93 -5.97
CA VAL A 277 8.24 -5.06 -6.21
C VAL A 277 6.93 -4.89 -5.45
N VAL A 278 5.85 -5.33 -6.08
CA VAL A 278 4.55 -5.52 -5.44
C VAL A 278 4.27 -7.01 -5.37
N VAL A 279 3.87 -7.44 -4.19
CA VAL A 279 3.60 -8.84 -3.86
C VAL A 279 2.18 -8.95 -3.35
N LEU A 280 1.44 -9.91 -3.90
CA LEU A 280 0.12 -10.29 -3.42
C LEU A 280 0.29 -11.48 -2.45
N LEU A 281 -0.26 -11.33 -1.25
CA LEU A 281 -0.41 -12.43 -0.29
C LEU A 281 -1.88 -12.83 -0.18
N GLU A 282 -2.16 -14.12 -0.25
CA GLU A 282 -3.51 -14.68 -0.21
C GLU A 282 -3.58 -15.91 0.70
N ASP A 283 -4.69 -16.08 1.41
CA ASP A 283 -5.01 -17.34 2.09
C ASP A 283 -5.44 -18.38 1.04
N VAL A 284 -4.77 -19.53 1.02
CA VAL A 284 -5.05 -20.62 0.05
C VAL A 284 -6.43 -21.22 0.28
N ALA A 285 -6.95 -21.17 1.51
CA ALA A 285 -8.27 -21.69 1.84
C ALA A 285 -9.40 -20.67 1.61
N ASP A 286 -9.09 -19.38 1.53
CA ASP A 286 -10.07 -18.30 1.40
C ASP A 286 -9.47 -17.11 0.63
N HIS A 287 -9.76 -17.05 -0.67
CA HIS A 287 -9.29 -15.97 -1.54
C HIS A 287 -9.80 -14.57 -1.14
N LEU A 288 -10.82 -14.46 -0.29
CA LEU A 288 -11.28 -13.18 0.26
C LEU A 288 -10.32 -12.63 1.33
N ARG A 289 -9.36 -13.42 1.79
CA ARG A 289 -8.28 -12.97 2.67
C ARG A 289 -7.01 -12.75 1.86
N ARG A 290 -6.91 -11.55 1.30
CA ARG A 290 -5.77 -11.12 0.50
C ARG A 290 -5.42 -9.67 0.78
N ALA A 291 -4.15 -9.34 0.57
CA ALA A 291 -3.65 -7.98 0.63
C ALA A 291 -2.33 -7.85 -0.14
N SER A 292 -1.98 -6.63 -0.53
CA SER A 292 -0.73 -6.32 -1.20
C SER A 292 0.35 -5.79 -0.25
N TRP A 293 1.59 -6.16 -0.55
CA TRP A 293 2.80 -5.63 0.06
C TRP A 293 3.66 -4.99 -1.03
N ILE A 294 4.27 -3.87 -0.69
CA ILE A 294 5.29 -3.23 -1.52
C ILE A 294 6.66 -3.38 -0.86
N GLY A 295 7.70 -3.58 -1.65
CA GLY A 295 9.04 -3.63 -1.11
C GLY A 295 10.10 -3.32 -2.13
N SER A 296 11.34 -3.41 -1.67
CA SER A 296 12.49 -3.24 -2.54
C SER A 296 13.60 -4.24 -2.27
N LEU A 297 14.24 -4.68 -3.34
CA LEU A 297 15.46 -5.47 -3.32
C LEU A 297 16.60 -4.59 -2.84
N LYS A 298 17.20 -4.94 -1.71
CA LYS A 298 18.27 -4.16 -1.06
C LYS A 298 19.35 -5.08 -0.53
N LEU A 299 20.59 -4.65 -0.67
CA LEU A 299 21.70 -5.23 0.07
C LEU A 299 21.60 -4.75 1.52
N ALA A 300 21.46 -5.67 2.49
CA ALA A 300 21.37 -5.32 3.90
C ALA A 300 22.60 -4.53 4.34
N ASP A 301 22.48 -3.65 5.32
CA ASP A 301 23.66 -2.94 5.86
C ASP A 301 24.67 -3.96 6.42
N PRO A 302 25.98 -3.74 6.23
CA PRO A 302 26.98 -4.64 6.82
C PRO A 302 26.81 -4.63 8.34
N PRO A 303 26.89 -5.80 9.01
CA PRO A 303 26.72 -5.86 10.45
C PRO A 303 27.75 -4.94 11.12
N GLN A 304 27.26 -3.91 11.84
CA GLN A 304 28.14 -3.04 12.60
C GLN A 304 28.91 -3.90 13.61
N PRO A 305 30.24 -3.72 13.74
CA PRO A 305 30.99 -4.41 14.78
C PRO A 305 30.36 -4.03 16.12
N THR A 306 29.73 -4.99 16.78
CA THR A 306 29.20 -4.76 18.12
C THR A 306 30.37 -4.36 19.01
N SER A 307 30.21 -3.28 19.78
CA SER A 307 31.25 -2.69 20.62
C SER A 307 31.80 -3.60 21.73
N ASN A 308 31.39 -4.87 21.77
CA ASN A 308 31.82 -5.87 22.75
C ASN A 308 33.04 -6.69 22.28
N GLU A 309 33.67 -6.36 21.15
CA GLU A 309 34.88 -7.06 20.67
C GLU A 309 36.17 -6.72 21.44
N ASN A 310 36.13 -5.84 22.45
CA ASN A 310 37.24 -5.64 23.38
C ASN A 310 37.01 -6.47 24.66
N GLY A 311 37.75 -7.58 24.74
CA GLY A 311 37.60 -8.68 25.69
C GLY A 311 37.27 -8.36 27.15
N MET A 312 36.30 -9.10 27.68
CA MET A 312 36.34 -9.81 28.97
C MET A 312 35.31 -10.96 28.93
N PRO A 313 35.56 -12.12 29.54
CA PRO A 313 34.51 -13.10 29.80
C PRO A 313 33.61 -12.54 30.90
N ASP A 314 32.34 -12.27 30.57
CA ASP A 314 31.36 -11.77 31.53
C ASP A 314 31.24 -12.73 32.72
N GLY A 315 31.64 -12.21 33.89
CA GLY A 315 31.31 -12.81 35.17
C GLY A 315 29.80 -12.85 35.32
N VAL A 316 29.27 -14.06 35.48
CA VAL A 316 27.89 -14.33 35.88
C VAL A 316 27.56 -13.52 37.13
N ARG A 317 26.76 -12.46 36.98
CA ARG A 317 26.06 -11.82 38.09
C ARG A 317 24.63 -12.38 38.12
N PRO A 318 24.25 -13.17 39.13
CA PRO A 318 22.86 -13.55 39.30
C PRO A 318 22.10 -12.32 39.81
N GLN A 319 21.11 -11.85 39.04
CA GLN A 319 20.06 -10.98 39.56
C GLN A 319 18.73 -11.74 39.66
N PRO A 320 17.87 -11.37 40.62
CA PRO A 320 16.80 -12.22 41.10
C PRO A 320 15.54 -12.13 40.25
N ASP A 321 14.82 -13.25 40.27
CA ASP A 321 13.51 -13.56 39.70
C ASP A 321 12.54 -12.38 39.49
N GLY A 322 11.98 -12.27 38.29
CA GLY A 322 10.67 -11.63 38.10
C GLY A 322 10.39 -10.86 36.81
N VAL A 323 11.38 -10.57 35.96
CA VAL A 323 11.16 -9.81 34.73
C VAL A 323 11.24 -10.76 33.52
N ARG A 324 10.10 -10.99 32.85
CA ARG A 324 10.08 -11.64 31.53
C ARG A 324 11.04 -10.87 30.62
N PRO A 325 12.01 -11.52 29.97
CA PRO A 325 12.89 -10.82 29.03
C PRO A 325 12.03 -10.30 27.88
N GLN A 326 11.98 -8.97 27.73
CA GLN A 326 11.68 -8.40 26.42
C GLN A 326 12.83 -8.83 25.50
N PRO A 327 12.54 -9.41 24.32
CA PRO A 327 13.59 -9.77 23.38
C PRO A 327 14.08 -8.49 22.71
N ASP A 328 15.00 -7.78 23.36
CA ASP A 328 15.92 -6.84 22.69
C ASP A 328 17.00 -7.60 21.89
N GLY A 329 16.68 -8.84 21.48
CA GLY A 329 17.47 -9.59 20.54
C GLY A 329 17.39 -8.90 19.20
N VAL A 330 18.47 -8.20 18.85
CA VAL A 330 18.79 -7.76 17.49
C VAL A 330 18.38 -8.89 16.54
N ARG A 331 17.26 -8.70 15.80
CA ARG A 331 16.85 -9.65 14.77
C ARG A 331 18.02 -9.75 13.79
N PRO A 332 18.65 -10.92 13.59
CA PRO A 332 19.72 -11.05 12.62
C PRO A 332 19.09 -10.80 11.25
N GLN A 333 19.50 -9.69 10.64
CA GLN A 333 19.17 -9.40 9.26
C GLN A 333 19.93 -10.39 8.36
N PRO A 334 19.37 -10.77 7.20
CA PRO A 334 20.11 -11.52 6.20
C PRO A 334 21.40 -10.74 5.85
N ASP A 335 22.57 -11.36 6.01
CA ASP A 335 23.83 -10.74 5.60
C ASP A 335 24.04 -10.97 4.09
N GLY A 336 23.32 -10.19 3.30
CA GLY A 336 23.22 -10.36 1.85
C GLY A 336 22.08 -9.55 1.24
N TRP A 337 21.69 -9.93 0.03
CA TRP A 337 20.52 -9.32 -0.63
C TRP A 337 19.22 -9.81 0.00
N SER A 338 18.27 -8.90 0.17
CA SER A 338 16.95 -9.20 0.72
C SER A 338 15.87 -8.30 0.11
N ILE A 339 14.61 -8.74 0.20
CA ILE A 339 13.43 -7.94 -0.17
C ILE A 339 12.69 -7.64 1.12
N SER A 340 12.66 -6.36 1.51
CA SER A 340 11.87 -5.91 2.65
C SER A 340 10.51 -5.43 2.16
N LEU A 341 9.46 -6.16 2.53
CA LEU A 341 8.08 -5.94 2.17
C LEU A 341 7.33 -5.28 3.33
N THR A 342 6.60 -4.21 3.01
CA THR A 342 5.71 -3.47 3.90
C THR A 342 4.29 -3.53 3.35
N PRO A 343 3.25 -3.68 4.19
CA PRO A 343 1.87 -3.70 3.71
C PRO A 343 1.51 -2.37 3.05
N VAL A 344 0.73 -2.42 1.96
CA VAL A 344 0.23 -1.22 1.28
C VAL A 344 -0.78 -0.50 2.20
N GLU A 345 -0.76 0.83 2.18
CA GLU A 345 -1.65 1.64 3.00
C GLU A 345 -3.13 1.44 2.60
N GLY A 346 -4.02 1.27 3.58
CA GLY A 346 -5.46 1.05 3.34
C GLY A 346 -5.86 -0.42 3.11
N GLU A 347 -4.89 -1.31 2.93
CA GLU A 347 -5.12 -2.76 2.96
C GLU A 347 -5.64 -3.21 4.32
N PRO A 348 -6.48 -4.25 4.35
CA PRO A 348 -6.97 -4.77 5.61
C PRO A 348 -5.86 -5.48 6.40
N PRO A 349 -6.01 -5.60 7.73
CA PRO A 349 -5.06 -6.35 8.54
C PRO A 349 -5.03 -7.83 8.11
N PHE A 350 -3.88 -8.26 7.62
CA PHE A 350 -3.60 -9.62 7.15
C PHE A 350 -2.09 -9.92 7.32
N PRO A 351 -1.68 -11.14 7.73
CA PRO A 351 -2.48 -12.25 8.27
C PRO A 351 -2.99 -11.98 9.70
N LYS A 352 -3.85 -12.85 10.27
CA LYS A 352 -4.50 -12.72 11.60
C LYS A 352 -3.54 -12.62 12.81
N THR A 353 -2.24 -12.58 12.61
CA THR A 353 -1.31 -12.15 13.65
C THR A 353 -1.54 -10.66 13.84
N ASP A 354 -1.88 -10.18 15.03
CA ASP A 354 -2.28 -8.79 15.34
C ASP A 354 -1.23 -7.68 15.02
N ALA A 355 -0.27 -7.95 14.14
CA ALA A 355 0.77 -7.06 13.67
C ALA A 355 0.82 -7.04 12.13
N GLN A 356 0.69 -5.84 11.55
CA GLN A 356 1.18 -5.46 10.22
C GLN A 356 2.70 -5.63 10.19
N SER A 357 3.16 -6.87 10.18
CA SER A 357 4.59 -7.15 10.29
C SER A 357 5.24 -6.98 8.93
N ASN A 358 6.36 -6.27 8.90
CA ASN A 358 7.24 -6.26 7.73
C ASN A 358 7.72 -7.69 7.46
N ILE A 359 7.67 -8.10 6.21
CA ILE A 359 8.15 -9.41 5.76
C ILE A 359 9.50 -9.20 5.09
N THR A 360 10.52 -9.96 5.49
CA THR A 360 11.83 -9.93 4.83
C THR A 360 12.05 -11.25 4.13
N LEU A 361 12.18 -11.21 2.81
CA LEU A 361 12.59 -12.36 2.00
C LEU A 361 14.10 -12.28 1.78
N GLY A 362 14.83 -13.36 2.02
CA GLY A 362 16.27 -13.40 1.82
C GLY A 362 16.76 -14.82 1.59
N ILE A 363 17.96 -14.93 1.01
CA ILE A 363 18.65 -16.21 0.88
C ILE A 363 19.44 -16.43 2.16
N LEU A 364 19.13 -17.50 2.88
CA LEU A 364 19.75 -17.83 4.16
C LEU A 364 20.82 -18.90 3.98
N SER A 365 21.97 -18.73 4.62
CA SER A 365 22.94 -19.81 4.80
C SER A 365 22.38 -20.91 5.73
N ASP A 366 22.94 -22.11 5.71
CA ASP A 366 22.50 -23.23 6.56
C ASP A 366 22.51 -22.88 8.07
N ASN A 367 23.51 -22.11 8.50
CA ASN A 367 23.63 -21.65 9.89
C ASN A 367 22.54 -20.63 10.25
N GLN A 368 22.26 -19.69 9.35
CA GLN A 368 21.14 -18.76 9.51
C GLN A 368 19.81 -19.51 9.49
N LEU A 369 19.62 -20.47 8.58
CA LEU A 369 18.43 -21.28 8.48
C LEU A 369 18.18 -22.11 9.75
N ALA A 370 19.23 -22.66 10.37
CA ALA A 370 19.14 -23.39 11.63
C ALA A 370 18.71 -22.49 12.80
N TRP A 371 19.29 -21.29 12.90
CA TRP A 371 18.87 -20.29 13.89
C TRP A 371 17.43 -19.84 13.64
N PHE A 372 17.10 -19.49 12.39
CA PHE A 372 15.77 -19.09 11.99
C PHE A 372 14.75 -20.18 12.35
N LYS A 373 14.98 -21.45 12.00
CA LYS A 373 14.11 -22.57 12.40
C LYS A 373 13.83 -22.66 13.90
N SER A 374 14.72 -22.19 14.77
CA SER A 374 14.50 -22.14 16.22
C SER A 374 13.51 -21.05 16.68
N GLN A 375 13.18 -20.08 15.81
CA GLN A 375 12.33 -18.92 16.08
C GLN A 375 10.96 -18.98 15.39
N SER A 376 10.58 -20.12 14.79
CA SER A 376 9.30 -20.32 14.05
C SER A 376 9.02 -19.33 12.88
N PRO A 377 9.95 -19.12 11.94
CA PRO A 377 9.76 -18.25 10.78
C PRO A 377 8.82 -18.89 9.77
N VAL A 378 8.11 -18.03 9.04
CA VAL A 378 7.31 -18.41 7.88
C VAL A 378 8.27 -18.72 6.71
N ALA A 379 8.44 -20.00 6.40
CA ALA A 379 9.27 -20.45 5.28
C ALA A 379 8.40 -20.66 4.04
N PHE A 380 8.66 -19.87 2.99
CA PHE A 380 8.01 -20.02 1.70
C PHE A 380 8.68 -21.12 0.88
N GLN A 381 7.90 -22.09 0.44
CA GLN A 381 8.31 -23.16 -0.47
C GLN A 381 7.77 -22.88 -1.85
N ASN A 382 8.59 -23.13 -2.86
CA ASN A 382 8.17 -23.06 -4.25
C ASN A 382 7.15 -24.16 -4.54
N THR A 383 6.01 -23.79 -5.13
CA THR A 383 4.93 -24.72 -5.44
C THR A 383 4.67 -24.80 -6.94
N ALA A 384 4.14 -25.95 -7.39
CA ALA A 384 3.79 -26.15 -8.78
C ALA A 384 2.76 -25.09 -9.25
N ILE A 385 3.03 -24.55 -10.43
CA ILE A 385 2.38 -23.43 -11.14
C ILE A 385 0.88 -23.29 -10.77
N SER A 386 0.55 -22.29 -9.95
CA SER A 386 -0.76 -21.66 -10.04
C SER A 386 -0.87 -20.99 -11.41
N SER A 387 -2.07 -20.90 -11.98
CA SER A 387 -2.27 -20.16 -13.23
C SER A 387 -1.58 -18.79 -13.13
N PRO A 388 -0.68 -18.45 -14.07
CA PRO A 388 0.06 -17.19 -13.99
C PRO A 388 -0.91 -16.02 -14.00
N LEU A 389 -0.69 -15.06 -13.10
CA LEU A 389 -1.45 -13.82 -13.12
C LEU A 389 -1.17 -13.04 -14.40
N PRO A 390 -2.16 -12.31 -14.94
CA PRO A 390 -1.97 -11.45 -16.09
C PRO A 390 -0.99 -10.31 -15.77
N ASP A 391 -0.26 -9.84 -16.79
CA ASP A 391 0.56 -8.63 -16.66
C ASP A 391 -0.29 -7.44 -16.18
N TYR A 392 0.28 -6.60 -15.32
CA TYR A 392 -0.35 -5.42 -14.75
C TYR A 392 -1.10 -4.56 -15.78
N ARG A 393 -0.52 -4.28 -16.95
CA ARG A 393 -1.14 -3.39 -17.96
C ARG A 393 -2.34 -4.05 -18.63
N ALA A 394 -2.22 -5.36 -18.90
CA ALA A 394 -3.30 -6.15 -19.46
C ALA A 394 -4.46 -6.24 -18.47
N TYR A 395 -4.15 -6.56 -17.21
CA TYR A 395 -5.13 -6.67 -16.13
C TYR A 395 -5.81 -5.33 -15.81
N ARG A 396 -5.06 -4.22 -15.83
CA ARG A 396 -5.62 -2.87 -15.71
C ARG A 396 -6.65 -2.57 -16.78
N SER A 397 -6.34 -2.89 -18.03
CA SER A 397 -7.26 -2.70 -19.14
C SER A 397 -8.52 -3.55 -18.97
N GLN A 398 -8.37 -4.81 -18.51
CA GLN A 398 -9.50 -5.70 -18.23
C GLN A 398 -10.41 -5.18 -17.11
N ILE A 399 -9.85 -4.76 -15.98
CA ILE A 399 -10.64 -4.20 -14.88
C ILE A 399 -11.40 -2.96 -15.33
N GLN A 400 -10.74 -2.03 -16.05
CA GLN A 400 -11.42 -0.85 -16.57
C GLN A 400 -12.59 -1.20 -17.50
N GLN A 401 -12.46 -2.27 -18.29
CA GLN A 401 -13.55 -2.78 -19.12
C GLN A 401 -14.67 -3.40 -18.27
N TRP A 402 -14.33 -4.20 -17.27
CA TRP A 402 -15.24 -4.90 -16.35
C TRP A 402 -16.02 -3.98 -15.42
N THR A 403 -15.46 -2.81 -15.10
CA THR A 403 -16.10 -1.74 -14.32
C THR A 403 -16.60 -0.59 -15.20
N GLY A 404 -16.69 -0.83 -16.51
CA GLY A 404 -17.28 0.11 -17.46
C GLY A 404 -18.76 0.35 -17.16
N ARG A 405 -19.28 1.49 -17.59
CA ARG A 405 -20.69 1.83 -17.45
C ARG A 405 -21.60 0.82 -18.15
N GLY A 406 -22.68 0.41 -17.51
CA GLY A 406 -23.62 -0.60 -18.01
C GLY A 406 -23.16 -2.05 -17.79
N ARG A 407 -21.98 -2.28 -17.21
CA ARG A 407 -21.52 -3.62 -16.84
C ARG A 407 -22.34 -4.17 -15.69
N VAL A 408 -22.75 -5.42 -15.82
CA VAL A 408 -23.59 -6.11 -14.85
C VAL A 408 -22.90 -7.36 -14.34
N TRP A 409 -23.01 -7.57 -13.04
CA TRP A 409 -22.51 -8.71 -12.30
C TRP A 409 -23.65 -9.35 -11.53
N GLU A 410 -23.86 -10.65 -11.69
CA GLU A 410 -24.92 -11.38 -10.98
C GLU A 410 -24.33 -12.55 -10.22
N GLY A 411 -24.91 -12.83 -9.06
CA GLY A 411 -24.48 -13.94 -8.24
C GLY A 411 -25.10 -13.87 -6.87
N ALA A 412 -24.38 -14.35 -5.87
CA ALA A 412 -24.89 -14.53 -4.54
C ALA A 412 -24.09 -13.71 -3.52
N ILE A 413 -24.82 -13.17 -2.54
CA ILE A 413 -24.25 -12.65 -1.30
C ILE A 413 -24.57 -13.65 -0.20
N GLN A 414 -23.54 -14.20 0.42
CA GLN A 414 -23.67 -15.13 1.53
C GLN A 414 -23.24 -14.47 2.82
N TYR A 415 -24.09 -14.58 3.84
CA TYR A 415 -23.81 -14.14 5.20
C TYR A 415 -23.59 -15.34 6.11
N ASP A 416 -22.64 -15.24 7.04
CA ASP A 416 -22.30 -16.33 7.95
C ASP A 416 -23.52 -16.69 8.84
N GLY A 417 -24.16 -17.81 8.54
CA GLY A 417 -25.35 -18.30 9.26
C GLY A 417 -26.71 -17.88 8.69
N ASP A 418 -26.77 -17.15 7.58
CA ASP A 418 -28.03 -16.70 6.94
C ASP A 418 -28.19 -17.21 5.50
N VAL A 419 -29.39 -17.04 4.94
CA VAL A 419 -29.74 -17.46 3.58
C VAL A 419 -29.00 -16.60 2.54
N SER A 420 -28.30 -17.27 1.63
CA SER A 420 -27.70 -16.67 0.45
C SER A 420 -28.74 -15.92 -0.38
N ARG A 421 -28.43 -14.69 -0.79
CA ARG A 421 -29.33 -13.86 -1.62
C ARG A 421 -28.72 -13.58 -2.97
N ASN A 422 -29.50 -13.83 -4.00
CA ASN A 422 -29.12 -13.47 -5.35
C ASN A 422 -29.18 -11.94 -5.51
N VAL A 423 -28.10 -11.38 -6.03
CA VAL A 423 -27.95 -9.95 -6.28
C VAL A 423 -27.50 -9.68 -7.70
N ARG A 424 -27.85 -8.48 -8.17
CA ARG A 424 -27.37 -7.87 -9.40
C ARG A 424 -26.63 -6.58 -9.03
N LEU A 425 -25.43 -6.44 -9.55
CA LEU A 425 -24.57 -5.27 -9.40
C LEU A 425 -24.38 -4.62 -10.76
N THR A 426 -24.88 -3.39 -10.89
CA THR A 426 -24.84 -2.61 -12.14
C THR A 426 -23.93 -1.41 -11.95
N PHE A 427 -22.86 -1.32 -12.76
CA PHE A 427 -21.98 -0.16 -12.81
C PHE A 427 -22.68 0.99 -13.54
N ALA A 428 -23.33 1.86 -12.77
CA ALA A 428 -24.23 2.88 -13.29
C ALA A 428 -23.50 4.09 -13.87
N GLU A 429 -22.36 4.43 -13.29
CA GLU A 429 -21.60 5.60 -13.68
C GLU A 429 -20.12 5.38 -13.52
N ASN A 430 -19.38 5.98 -14.45
CA ASN A 430 -17.94 6.06 -14.38
C ASN A 430 -17.49 7.47 -14.80
N ARG A 431 -16.92 8.24 -13.86
CA ARG A 431 -16.41 9.60 -14.08
C ARG A 431 -14.89 9.63 -13.90
N ASP A 432 -14.26 10.74 -14.29
CA ASP A 432 -12.82 10.96 -14.12
C ASP A 432 -11.95 9.86 -14.76
N GLU A 433 -12.26 9.53 -16.02
CA GLU A 433 -11.52 8.55 -16.85
C GLU A 433 -11.47 7.12 -16.27
N GLY A 434 -12.48 6.67 -15.55
CA GLY A 434 -12.44 5.32 -14.96
C GLY A 434 -12.36 5.33 -13.44
N LYS A 435 -11.98 6.46 -12.83
CA LYS A 435 -11.55 6.50 -11.42
C LYS A 435 -12.71 6.51 -10.46
N TYR A 436 -13.74 7.31 -10.71
CA TYR A 436 -14.92 7.31 -9.87
C TYR A 436 -15.93 6.32 -10.42
N VAL A 437 -16.46 5.45 -9.56
CA VAL A 437 -17.50 4.50 -9.93
C VAL A 437 -18.71 4.63 -9.01
N ARG A 438 -19.90 4.54 -9.61
CA ARG A 438 -21.15 4.31 -8.90
C ARG A 438 -21.71 2.95 -9.28
N VAL A 439 -22.11 2.19 -8.27
CA VAL A 439 -22.63 0.83 -8.41
C VAL A 439 -23.99 0.73 -7.73
N ILE A 440 -24.98 0.23 -8.47
CA ILE A 440 -26.33 -0.07 -7.98
C ILE A 440 -26.39 -1.56 -7.69
N MET A 441 -26.77 -1.93 -6.48
CA MET A 441 -26.99 -3.32 -6.06
C MET A 441 -28.48 -3.56 -5.86
N GLU A 442 -29.04 -4.51 -6.59
CA GLU A 442 -30.45 -4.93 -6.51
C GLU A 442 -30.53 -6.41 -6.11
N THR A 443 -31.63 -6.81 -5.48
CA THR A 443 -31.88 -8.23 -5.17
C THR A 443 -32.81 -8.85 -6.21
N SER A 444 -32.68 -10.15 -6.48
CA SER A 444 -33.62 -10.86 -7.36
C SER A 444 -34.90 -11.31 -6.66
N VAL A 445 -35.03 -11.05 -5.35
CA VAL A 445 -36.14 -11.55 -4.51
C VAL A 445 -37.11 -10.42 -4.18
N ASP A 446 -36.59 -9.21 -4.03
CA ASP A 446 -37.36 -8.02 -3.74
C ASP A 446 -36.85 -6.88 -4.61
N ASP A 447 -37.65 -6.54 -5.63
CA ASP A 447 -37.34 -5.45 -6.54
C ASP A 447 -37.30 -4.11 -5.80
N PHE A 448 -37.91 -3.95 -4.62
CA PHE A 448 -37.85 -2.71 -3.85
C PHE A 448 -36.56 -2.53 -3.03
N ALA A 449 -35.80 -3.60 -2.83
CA ALA A 449 -34.53 -3.60 -2.10
C ALA A 449 -33.34 -3.21 -3.02
N VAL A 450 -32.80 -2.01 -2.81
CA VAL A 450 -31.64 -1.47 -3.55
C VAL A 450 -30.63 -0.83 -2.61
N ALA A 451 -29.36 -0.87 -3.01
CA ALA A 451 -28.27 -0.15 -2.36
C ALA A 451 -27.38 0.54 -3.39
N ILE A 452 -26.99 1.79 -3.07
CA ILE A 452 -26.12 2.59 -3.93
C ILE A 452 -24.76 2.72 -3.26
N PHE A 453 -23.73 2.40 -4.04
CA PHE A 453 -22.35 2.41 -3.62
C PHE A 453 -21.55 3.35 -4.51
N GLU A 454 -20.70 4.17 -3.91
CA GLU A 454 -19.80 5.08 -4.61
C GLU A 454 -18.37 4.88 -4.11
N GLY A 455 -17.41 4.92 -5.02
CA GLY A 455 -16.02 4.74 -4.62
C GLY A 455 -15.03 5.05 -5.73
N VAL A 456 -13.78 4.71 -5.45
CA VAL A 456 -12.67 4.95 -6.36
C VAL A 456 -12.10 3.62 -6.83
N LEU A 457 -11.95 3.49 -8.15
CA LEU A 457 -11.20 2.43 -8.80
C LEU A 457 -9.70 2.76 -8.75
N THR A 458 -8.98 2.04 -7.91
CA THR A 458 -7.53 2.13 -7.82
C THR A 458 -6.90 1.20 -8.85
N THR A 459 -6.35 1.80 -9.91
CA THR A 459 -5.63 1.07 -10.96
C THR A 459 -4.11 1.07 -10.78
N SER A 460 -3.61 1.47 -9.61
CA SER A 460 -2.18 1.40 -9.29
C SER A 460 -1.74 -0.06 -9.12
N PRO A 461 -0.48 -0.40 -9.42
CA PRO A 461 0.01 -1.77 -9.28
C PRO A 461 -0.14 -2.34 -7.87
N GLU A 462 -0.09 -1.47 -6.86
CA GLU A 462 -0.20 -1.80 -5.43
C GLU A 462 -1.56 -2.38 -5.05
N ASN A 463 -2.67 -1.92 -5.64
CA ASN A 463 -4.02 -2.28 -5.19
C ASN A 463 -4.78 -3.12 -6.21
N ILE A 464 -4.33 -3.12 -7.47
CA ILE A 464 -5.13 -3.65 -8.56
C ILE A 464 -5.38 -5.15 -8.46
N PHE A 465 -4.40 -5.89 -7.92
CA PHE A 465 -4.48 -7.34 -7.71
C PHE A 465 -5.07 -7.74 -6.38
N SER A 466 -5.25 -6.83 -5.42
CA SER A 466 -5.86 -7.09 -4.11
C SER A 466 -7.32 -6.63 -4.11
N TRP A 467 -7.56 -5.36 -3.81
CA TRP A 467 -8.86 -4.70 -3.70
C TRP A 467 -8.91 -3.44 -4.58
N PRO A 468 -9.02 -3.58 -5.91
CA PRO A 468 -9.04 -2.46 -6.84
C PRO A 468 -10.22 -1.51 -6.62
N LEU A 469 -11.29 -1.97 -5.97
CA LEU A 469 -12.49 -1.17 -5.76
C LEU A 469 -12.86 -1.10 -4.27
N ASN A 470 -12.81 0.12 -3.72
CA ASN A 470 -13.27 0.40 -2.36
C ASN A 470 -14.50 1.30 -2.43
N LEU A 471 -15.67 0.70 -2.26
CA LEU A 471 -16.95 1.37 -2.35
C LEU A 471 -17.49 1.70 -0.96
N LYS A 472 -18.06 2.89 -0.84
CA LYS A 472 -18.80 3.34 0.33
C LYS A 472 -20.28 3.36 -0.01
N TRP A 473 -21.09 2.89 0.93
CA TRP A 473 -22.53 3.04 0.85
C TRP A 473 -22.91 4.52 0.93
N THR A 474 -23.74 5.00 -0.01
CA THR A 474 -24.11 6.43 -0.10
C THR A 474 -25.60 6.71 -0.13
N SER A 475 -26.47 5.70 -0.30
CA SER A 475 -27.90 5.93 -0.08
C SER A 475 -28.13 6.30 1.39
N GLY A 476 -28.99 7.29 1.67
CA GLY A 476 -29.17 7.89 3.00
C GLY A 476 -29.41 6.87 4.14
N GLU A 477 -29.10 7.29 5.37
CA GLU A 477 -29.22 6.47 6.59
C GLU A 477 -30.52 5.66 6.62
N GLY A 478 -30.39 4.35 6.36
CA GLY A 478 -31.39 3.35 6.68
C GLY A 478 -32.74 3.52 6.00
N THR A 479 -32.91 2.95 4.82
CA THR A 479 -34.23 2.50 4.43
C THR A 479 -34.49 1.11 4.98
N LYS A 480 -34.63 1.04 6.32
CA LYS A 480 -35.49 0.02 6.94
C LYS A 480 -36.90 0.34 6.47
N PHE A 481 -37.26 -0.09 5.26
CA PHE A 481 -38.65 0.02 4.83
C PHE A 481 -39.44 -1.00 5.63
N GLN A 482 -40.14 -0.53 6.66
CA GLN A 482 -41.13 -1.36 7.31
C GLN A 482 -42.18 -1.70 6.25
N GLY A 483 -42.21 -2.94 5.76
CA GLY A 483 -43.08 -3.35 4.66
C GLY A 483 -42.41 -4.32 3.69
N THR A 484 -41.08 -4.27 3.57
CA THR A 484 -40.32 -5.32 2.87
C THR A 484 -39.83 -6.35 3.89
N GLU A 485 -40.07 -7.63 3.62
CA GLU A 485 -39.54 -8.73 4.44
C GLU A 485 -38.03 -8.93 4.25
N HIS A 486 -37.43 -8.23 3.29
CA HIS A 486 -36.15 -8.58 2.70
C HIS A 486 -35.15 -7.42 2.76
N GLN A 487 -34.66 -7.07 3.95
CA GLN A 487 -33.48 -6.20 4.08
C GLN A 487 -32.25 -6.85 3.43
N LEU A 488 -31.48 -6.07 2.67
CA LEU A 488 -30.14 -6.48 2.24
C LEU A 488 -29.29 -6.71 3.51
N PRO A 489 -28.79 -7.94 3.77
CA PRO A 489 -28.12 -8.31 5.02
C PRO A 489 -26.94 -7.40 5.39
N MET A 490 -26.29 -6.82 4.38
CA MET A 490 -25.16 -5.90 4.50
C MET A 490 -25.51 -4.54 5.13
N ILE A 491 -26.79 -4.23 5.25
CA ILE A 491 -27.33 -2.89 5.56
C ILE A 491 -28.07 -2.87 6.91
N THR A 492 -28.05 -4.00 7.62
CA THR A 492 -28.90 -4.28 8.80
C THR A 492 -28.66 -3.40 10.02
N SER A 493 -27.60 -2.59 10.06
CA SER A 493 -27.18 -1.87 11.27
C SER A 493 -27.01 -0.35 11.16
N GLY A 494 -27.63 0.34 10.19
CA GLY A 494 -27.73 1.82 10.20
C GLY A 494 -26.40 2.58 10.27
N ILE A 495 -25.29 1.91 10.01
CA ILE A 495 -23.93 2.44 10.10
C ILE A 495 -23.31 2.16 8.73
N GLY A 496 -22.78 3.20 8.09
CA GLY A 496 -22.14 3.18 6.77
C GLY A 496 -21.36 1.89 6.48
N GLY A 497 -21.80 1.12 5.48
CA GLY A 497 -21.12 -0.09 5.00
C GLY A 497 -20.09 0.23 3.93
N SER A 498 -18.97 -0.51 3.92
CA SER A 498 -17.99 -0.48 2.84
C SER A 498 -18.00 -1.81 2.09
N LEU A 499 -18.08 -1.77 0.76
CA LEU A 499 -17.97 -2.95 -0.09
C LEU A 499 -16.63 -2.89 -0.84
N ARG A 500 -15.78 -3.89 -0.63
CA ARG A 500 -14.55 -4.06 -1.39
C ARG A 500 -14.77 -5.10 -2.47
N LEU A 501 -14.45 -4.77 -3.72
CA LEU A 501 -14.54 -5.71 -4.84
C LEU A 501 -13.15 -5.98 -5.42
N ALA A 502 -12.95 -7.23 -5.79
CA ALA A 502 -11.78 -7.75 -6.47
C ALA A 502 -12.22 -8.63 -7.62
N PHE A 503 -11.32 -8.81 -8.61
CA PHE A 503 -11.63 -9.56 -9.81
C PHE A 503 -10.62 -10.69 -9.98
N SER A 504 -11.07 -11.90 -10.27
CA SER A 504 -10.13 -12.96 -10.62
C SER A 504 -9.57 -12.72 -12.04
N PRO A 505 -8.44 -13.34 -12.39
CA PRO A 505 -7.94 -13.36 -13.77
C PRO A 505 -8.92 -13.92 -14.80
N THR A 506 -9.84 -14.78 -14.35
CA THR A 506 -10.91 -15.39 -15.18
C THR A 506 -12.12 -14.48 -15.34
N GLY A 507 -12.12 -13.31 -14.69
CA GLY A 507 -13.21 -12.33 -14.75
C GLY A 507 -14.38 -12.65 -13.84
N GLU A 508 -14.17 -13.38 -12.75
CA GLU A 508 -15.13 -13.50 -11.66
C GLU A 508 -14.94 -12.31 -10.72
N CYS A 509 -16.03 -11.75 -10.20
CA CYS A 509 -15.97 -10.65 -9.24
C CYS A 509 -16.31 -11.20 -7.87
N PHE A 510 -15.45 -10.93 -6.90
CA PHE A 510 -15.69 -11.31 -5.53
C PHE A 510 -15.50 -10.12 -4.61
N GLY A 511 -16.16 -10.18 -3.45
CA GLY A 511 -16.21 -9.04 -2.56
C GLY A 511 -16.28 -9.40 -1.09
N ALA A 512 -15.81 -8.45 -0.30
CA ALA A 512 -15.91 -8.47 1.15
C ALA A 512 -16.55 -7.17 1.62
N SER A 513 -17.49 -7.27 2.56
CA SER A 513 -18.09 -6.11 3.23
C SER A 513 -17.59 -6.02 4.68
N SER A 514 -17.47 -4.80 5.19
CA SER A 514 -17.15 -4.54 6.59
C SER A 514 -18.16 -3.60 7.23
N SER A 515 -18.57 -3.92 8.45
CA SER A 515 -19.20 -2.99 9.39
C SER A 515 -18.21 -2.76 10.54
N ARG A 516 -17.81 -1.50 10.78
CA ARG A 516 -16.86 -1.08 11.84
C ARG A 516 -15.37 -1.50 11.71
N GLY A 517 -14.77 -1.39 10.52
CA GLY A 517 -13.31 -1.33 10.40
C GLY A 517 -12.53 -2.61 10.79
N SER A 518 -13.22 -3.73 11.02
CA SER A 518 -12.66 -5.05 11.18
C SER A 518 -13.18 -5.94 10.05
N LEU A 519 -12.30 -6.47 9.19
CA LEU A 519 -12.62 -7.52 8.21
C LEU A 519 -12.85 -8.88 8.88
N THR A 520 -13.50 -8.91 10.04
CA THR A 520 -14.10 -10.14 10.54
C THR A 520 -15.22 -10.50 9.56
N GLN A 521 -14.84 -11.34 8.59
CA GLN A 521 -15.66 -12.07 7.63
C GLN A 521 -17.10 -12.16 8.11
N ASN A 522 -18.03 -11.54 7.39
CA ASN A 522 -19.44 -11.84 7.57
C ASN A 522 -20.22 -11.83 6.26
N ILE A 523 -19.60 -11.42 5.13
CA ILE A 523 -20.27 -11.36 3.84
C ILE A 523 -19.28 -11.71 2.73
N SER A 524 -19.47 -12.85 2.07
CA SER A 524 -18.85 -13.15 0.79
C SER A 524 -19.80 -12.76 -0.34
N VAL A 525 -19.23 -12.15 -1.37
CA VAL A 525 -19.94 -11.82 -2.59
C VAL A 525 -19.24 -12.59 -3.70
N ASP A 526 -19.95 -13.46 -4.40
CA ASP A 526 -19.43 -14.23 -5.52
C ASP A 526 -20.31 -13.97 -6.74
N LEU A 527 -19.74 -13.32 -7.75
CA LEU A 527 -20.47 -12.79 -8.89
C LEU A 527 -19.79 -13.18 -10.20
N LYS A 528 -20.63 -13.38 -11.19
CA LYS A 528 -20.22 -13.67 -12.57
C LYS A 528 -20.68 -12.54 -13.48
N PRO A 529 -19.95 -12.29 -14.58
CA PRO A 529 -20.41 -11.37 -15.60
C PRO A 529 -21.79 -11.77 -16.11
N ALA A 530 -22.71 -10.81 -16.16
CA ALA A 530 -24.05 -10.99 -16.70
C ALA A 530 -24.23 -10.20 -18.00
N ALA A 531 -25.43 -10.27 -18.59
CA ALA A 531 -25.76 -9.49 -19.78
C ALA A 531 -25.61 -7.98 -19.49
N GLU A 532 -24.85 -7.28 -20.32
CA GLU A 532 -24.64 -5.85 -20.19
C GLU A 532 -25.93 -5.07 -20.47
N VAL A 533 -26.14 -3.95 -19.78
CA VAL A 533 -27.17 -2.98 -20.14
C VAL A 533 -26.63 -2.14 -21.29
N ALA A 534 -27.04 -2.48 -22.52
CA ALA A 534 -26.69 -1.74 -23.71
C ALA A 534 -27.12 -0.27 -23.57
N GLU A 535 -26.19 0.66 -23.82
CA GLU A 535 -26.45 2.11 -23.80
C GLU A 535 -27.04 2.65 -22.49
N MET A 536 -26.54 2.18 -21.34
CA MET A 536 -26.97 2.70 -20.03
C MET A 536 -26.87 4.24 -19.97
N GLN A 537 -28.03 4.90 -20.02
CA GLN A 537 -28.16 6.36 -19.96
C GLN A 537 -27.80 6.91 -18.59
N SER A 538 -27.63 8.24 -18.48
CA SER A 538 -27.26 8.83 -17.18
C SER A 538 -28.45 8.72 -16.25
N SER A 539 -28.21 8.66 -14.94
CA SER A 539 -29.30 8.56 -13.97
C SER A 539 -30.32 9.67 -14.19
N LEU A 540 -29.86 10.91 -14.40
CA LEU A 540 -30.70 12.05 -14.74
C LEU A 540 -31.43 11.86 -16.08
N SER A 541 -30.73 11.45 -17.14
CA SER A 541 -31.34 11.25 -18.47
C SER A 541 -32.40 10.15 -18.48
N ARG A 542 -32.24 9.11 -17.65
CA ARG A 542 -33.28 8.07 -17.47
C ARG A 542 -34.53 8.67 -16.85
N TRP A 543 -34.38 9.49 -15.81
CA TRP A 543 -35.51 10.20 -15.18
C TRP A 543 -36.17 11.20 -16.14
N GLU A 544 -35.39 12.00 -16.87
CA GLU A 544 -35.91 12.93 -17.90
C GLU A 544 -36.72 12.18 -18.97
N THR A 545 -36.27 10.99 -19.36
CA THR A 545 -36.97 10.15 -20.33
C THR A 545 -38.22 9.49 -19.74
N ALA A 546 -38.19 9.12 -18.47
CA ALA A 546 -39.28 8.47 -17.74
C ALA A 546 -40.40 9.43 -17.33
N LEU A 547 -40.08 10.71 -17.10
CA LEU A 547 -41.00 11.71 -16.55
C LEU A 547 -41.36 12.81 -17.55
N GLN A 548 -41.42 12.48 -18.84
CA GLN A 548 -41.88 13.42 -19.86
C GLN A 548 -43.38 13.70 -19.69
N SER A 549 -43.78 14.94 -19.97
CA SER A 549 -45.19 15.34 -20.00
C SER A 549 -46.00 14.40 -20.89
N GLY A 550 -47.09 13.88 -20.35
CA GLY A 550 -47.96 12.90 -20.99
C GLY A 550 -47.53 11.45 -20.88
N THR A 551 -46.42 11.14 -20.19
CA THR A 551 -46.05 9.75 -19.92
C THR A 551 -47.05 9.12 -18.97
N ARG A 552 -47.43 7.87 -19.29
CA ARG A 552 -48.36 7.07 -18.51
C ARG A 552 -47.69 5.80 -18.01
N TRP A 553 -47.98 5.50 -16.75
CA TRP A 553 -47.44 4.38 -16.01
C TRP A 553 -48.60 3.57 -15.44
N THR A 554 -48.57 2.26 -15.59
CA THR A 554 -49.65 1.39 -15.09
C THR A 554 -49.12 0.24 -14.29
N GLY A 555 -49.89 -0.18 -13.31
CA GLY A 555 -49.49 -1.31 -12.49
C GLY A 555 -50.39 -1.47 -11.28
N LYS A 556 -49.78 -1.76 -10.14
CA LYS A 556 -50.50 -2.21 -8.95
C LYS A 556 -49.95 -1.57 -7.68
N ILE A 557 -50.82 -1.42 -6.70
CA ILE A 557 -50.47 -1.08 -5.32
C ILE A 557 -50.83 -2.24 -4.41
N VAL A 558 -49.89 -2.64 -3.56
CA VAL A 558 -50.03 -3.75 -2.60
C VAL A 558 -49.82 -3.24 -1.19
N ARG A 559 -50.65 -3.70 -0.24
CA ARG A 559 -50.59 -3.33 1.18
C ARG A 559 -50.58 -4.58 2.06
N GLY A 560 -49.39 -5.02 2.46
CA GLY A 560 -49.22 -6.29 3.18
C GLY A 560 -49.85 -7.45 2.40
N GLU A 561 -50.68 -8.26 3.05
CA GLU A 561 -51.38 -9.41 2.42
C GLU A 561 -52.69 -9.02 1.69
N SER A 562 -53.03 -7.73 1.61
CA SER A 562 -54.28 -7.29 0.96
C SER A 562 -54.24 -7.51 -0.55
N ALA A 563 -55.41 -7.67 -1.17
CA ALA A 563 -55.52 -7.75 -2.63
C ALA A 563 -54.92 -6.51 -3.30
N ALA A 564 -54.22 -6.72 -4.41
CA ALA A 564 -53.57 -5.65 -5.16
C ALA A 564 -54.60 -4.81 -5.92
N ASP A 565 -54.58 -3.50 -5.73
CA ASP A 565 -55.40 -2.56 -6.49
C ASP A 565 -54.69 -2.13 -7.75
N LYS A 566 -55.42 -1.99 -8.86
CA LYS A 566 -54.87 -1.43 -10.09
C LYS A 566 -54.65 0.07 -9.93
N VAL A 567 -53.59 0.56 -10.55
CA VAL A 567 -53.23 1.98 -10.52
C VAL A 567 -52.69 2.44 -11.86
N VAL A 568 -53.06 3.66 -12.24
CA VAL A 568 -52.53 4.41 -13.37
C VAL A 568 -51.96 5.71 -12.83
N LEU A 569 -50.69 5.98 -13.12
CA LEU A 569 -50.02 7.26 -12.86
C LEU A 569 -49.79 7.98 -14.19
N ASN A 570 -50.21 9.23 -14.28
CA ASN A 570 -49.93 10.09 -15.42
C ASN A 570 -49.03 11.25 -14.99
N VAL A 571 -48.03 11.55 -15.81
CA VAL A 571 -47.25 12.79 -15.73
C VAL A 571 -47.99 13.86 -16.53
N CYS A 572 -48.57 14.84 -15.84
CA CYS A 572 -49.40 15.87 -16.45
C CYS A 572 -48.57 17.05 -16.92
N GLU A 573 -47.68 17.56 -16.06
CA GLU A 573 -46.87 18.75 -16.31
C GLU A 573 -45.45 18.54 -15.80
N VAL A 574 -44.50 19.23 -16.44
CA VAL A 574 -43.09 19.28 -16.07
C VAL A 574 -42.71 20.75 -15.91
N HIS A 575 -42.15 21.11 -14.77
CA HIS A 575 -41.75 22.45 -14.36
C HIS A 575 -40.27 22.47 -13.97
N ASP A 576 -39.75 23.68 -13.74
CA ASP A 576 -38.42 23.93 -13.16
C ASP A 576 -37.31 23.08 -13.82
N ASP A 577 -37.24 23.15 -15.15
CA ASP A 577 -36.28 22.42 -15.99
C ASP A 577 -36.25 20.90 -15.76
N GLY A 578 -37.40 20.29 -15.42
CA GLY A 578 -37.50 18.84 -15.21
C GLY A 578 -37.23 18.39 -13.78
N GLN A 579 -37.33 19.29 -12.80
CA GLN A 579 -37.15 18.96 -11.38
C GLN A 579 -38.46 18.91 -10.60
N ALA A 580 -39.51 19.58 -11.09
CA ALA A 580 -40.83 19.56 -10.47
C ALA A 580 -41.88 19.07 -11.47
N PHE A 581 -42.88 18.34 -11.00
CA PHE A 581 -43.86 17.69 -11.86
C PHE A 581 -45.25 17.78 -11.24
N GLN A 582 -46.27 17.89 -12.09
CA GLN A 582 -47.64 17.59 -11.70
C GLN A 582 -48.01 16.19 -12.17
N MET A 583 -48.51 15.37 -11.28
CA MET A 583 -48.89 13.99 -11.56
C MET A 583 -50.30 13.69 -11.08
N THR A 584 -50.92 12.67 -11.65
CA THR A 584 -52.21 12.14 -11.20
C THR A 584 -52.11 10.65 -11.02
N ILE A 585 -52.77 10.12 -9.99
CA ILE A 585 -52.86 8.68 -9.72
C ILE A 585 -54.33 8.31 -9.63
N GLN A 586 -54.73 7.25 -10.33
CA GLN A 586 -56.11 6.79 -10.37
C GLN A 586 -56.24 5.27 -10.39
N ASN A 587 -57.33 4.76 -9.81
CA ASN A 587 -57.73 3.37 -10.01
C ASN A 587 -58.56 3.26 -11.31
N PRO A 588 -58.12 2.49 -12.32
CA PRO A 588 -58.85 2.36 -13.57
C PRO A 588 -60.20 1.63 -13.41
N ASP A 589 -60.37 0.82 -12.35
CA ASP A 589 -61.60 0.09 -12.08
C ASP A 589 -62.60 0.94 -11.25
N ASN A 590 -62.16 2.06 -10.68
CA ASN A 590 -63.01 2.98 -9.90
C ASN A 590 -62.64 4.45 -10.15
N PRO A 591 -63.39 5.18 -10.99
CA PRO A 591 -63.06 6.55 -11.40
C PRO A 591 -63.13 7.59 -10.27
N HIS A 592 -63.69 7.23 -9.11
CA HIS A 592 -63.74 8.10 -7.92
C HIS A 592 -62.48 7.98 -7.05
N GLN A 593 -61.67 6.95 -7.25
CA GLN A 593 -60.35 6.83 -6.63
C GLN A 593 -59.30 7.54 -7.49
N PHE A 594 -59.17 8.85 -7.30
CA PHE A 594 -58.31 9.73 -8.08
C PHE A 594 -57.67 10.80 -7.19
N ARG A 595 -56.39 11.09 -7.37
CA ARG A 595 -55.68 12.17 -6.65
C ARG A 595 -54.60 12.81 -7.52
N SER A 596 -54.41 14.12 -7.36
CA SER A 596 -53.29 14.87 -7.95
C SER A 596 -52.17 15.10 -6.93
N PHE A 597 -50.94 14.99 -7.42
CA PHE A 597 -49.71 15.08 -6.66
C PHE A 597 -48.78 16.11 -7.30
N SER A 598 -48.12 16.90 -6.47
CA SER A 598 -46.89 17.55 -6.88
C SER A 598 -45.74 16.59 -6.63
N ALA A 599 -44.85 16.42 -7.59
CA ALA A 599 -43.63 15.66 -7.41
C ALA A 599 -42.40 16.54 -7.57
N THR A 600 -41.36 16.23 -6.81
CA THR A 600 -40.03 16.82 -6.96
C THR A 600 -39.04 15.68 -7.13
N LEU A 601 -38.22 15.75 -8.17
CA LEU A 601 -37.04 14.91 -8.28
C LEU A 601 -35.97 15.53 -7.38
N ASP A 602 -35.39 14.75 -6.47
CA ASP A 602 -34.21 15.18 -5.72
C ASP A 602 -32.97 14.88 -6.56
N PRO A 603 -32.32 15.91 -7.17
CA PRO A 603 -31.16 15.71 -8.01
C PRO A 603 -29.88 15.52 -7.19
N MET A 604 -29.94 15.54 -5.84
CA MET A 604 -28.78 15.26 -5.01
C MET A 604 -28.15 13.94 -5.46
N ASP A 605 -26.89 14.01 -5.91
CA ASP A 605 -26.19 12.97 -6.67
C ASP A 605 -26.27 11.58 -5.99
N ARG A 606 -26.41 11.54 -4.67
CA ARG A 606 -26.47 10.31 -3.87
C ARG A 606 -27.82 9.59 -3.86
N ALA A 607 -28.91 10.26 -4.24
CA ALA A 607 -30.27 9.71 -4.21
C ALA A 607 -30.82 9.36 -5.61
N ILE A 608 -30.24 9.93 -6.68
CA ILE A 608 -30.81 9.88 -8.04
C ILE A 608 -30.99 8.45 -8.61
N ASP A 609 -30.15 7.50 -8.21
CA ASP A 609 -30.23 6.09 -8.61
C ASP A 609 -31.04 5.22 -7.64
N GLY A 610 -31.58 5.84 -6.58
CA GLY A 610 -32.45 5.21 -5.60
C GLY A 610 -33.81 5.87 -5.62
N TYR A 611 -34.35 6.09 -4.42
CA TYR A 611 -35.65 6.72 -4.22
C TYR A 611 -35.55 8.25 -4.34
N ALA A 612 -35.40 8.71 -5.59
CA ALA A 612 -35.15 10.11 -5.93
C ALA A 612 -36.42 10.95 -6.14
N LEU A 613 -37.50 10.33 -6.62
CA LEU A 613 -38.72 11.05 -6.95
C LEU A 613 -39.64 11.08 -5.72
N LEU A 614 -39.86 12.27 -5.18
CA LEU A 614 -40.72 12.51 -4.04
C LEU A 614 -42.09 13.02 -4.51
N LEU A 615 -43.15 12.29 -4.21
CA LEU A 615 -44.54 12.68 -4.46
C LEU A 615 -45.20 13.17 -3.16
N GLU A 616 -45.76 14.37 -3.22
CA GLU A 616 -46.57 14.97 -2.15
C GLU A 616 -48.00 15.17 -2.65
N ALA A 617 -48.96 14.64 -1.89
CA ALA A 617 -50.38 14.82 -2.20
C ALA A 617 -50.81 16.29 -2.01
N LYS A 618 -51.57 16.83 -2.97
CA LYS A 618 -52.04 18.23 -2.91
C LYS A 618 -53.56 18.40 -3.08
N SER A 619 -54.25 17.47 -3.74
CA SER A 619 -55.70 17.58 -3.97
C SER A 619 -56.55 16.80 -2.95
N SER A 620 -57.80 17.24 -2.77
CA SER A 620 -58.85 16.46 -2.10
C SER A 620 -59.14 15.16 -2.88
N VAL A 621 -59.64 14.13 -2.17
CA VAL A 621 -59.92 12.79 -2.73
C VAL A 621 -61.39 12.44 -2.52
N ALA A 622 -62.00 11.75 -3.50
CA ALA A 622 -63.42 11.44 -3.45
C ALA A 622 -63.80 10.27 -2.57
N GLN A 623 -63.12 9.15 -2.75
CA GLN A 623 -63.18 8.04 -1.82
C GLN A 623 -61.82 7.91 -1.15
N PRO A 624 -61.72 7.37 0.06
CA PRO A 624 -60.44 6.92 0.59
C PRO A 624 -59.76 6.07 -0.48
N THR A 625 -58.69 6.59 -1.04
CA THR A 625 -57.84 5.84 -1.95
C THR A 625 -56.93 4.97 -1.11
N HIS A 626 -56.54 3.80 -1.63
CA HIS A 626 -55.36 3.11 -1.11
C HIS A 626 -54.07 3.93 -1.37
N PHE A 627 -54.15 5.03 -2.12
CA PHE A 627 -53.06 5.98 -2.36
C PHE A 627 -52.91 6.97 -1.19
N GLY A 628 -52.00 6.70 -0.25
CA GLY A 628 -51.61 7.64 0.80
C GLY A 628 -52.42 7.56 2.09
N TYR A 629 -52.83 6.35 2.50
CA TYR A 629 -53.71 6.15 3.65
C TYR A 629 -53.08 6.63 4.99
N SER A 630 -53.65 7.70 5.57
CA SER A 630 -53.54 7.98 7.02
C SER A 630 -54.87 8.45 7.62
N GLY A 631 -55.88 7.57 7.60
CA GLY A 631 -57.12 7.77 8.35
C GLY A 631 -57.99 8.95 7.89
N TYR A 632 -59.09 9.17 8.63
CA TYR A 632 -60.25 10.01 8.28
C TYR A 632 -59.97 11.53 8.09
N ALA A 633 -58.71 11.98 8.14
CA ALA A 633 -58.35 13.40 8.08
C ALA A 633 -57.96 13.90 6.67
N ASP A 634 -57.96 13.03 5.64
CA ASP A 634 -57.44 13.35 4.31
C ASP A 634 -58.34 14.21 3.41
N VAL A 635 -59.64 14.38 3.74
CA VAL A 635 -60.56 15.20 2.92
C VAL A 635 -60.20 16.71 3.00
N TYR A 636 -59.38 17.11 3.97
CA TYR A 636 -58.96 18.50 4.18
C TYR A 636 -57.43 18.70 4.36
N GLY A 637 -56.59 17.77 3.90
CA GLY A 637 -55.15 18.00 3.77
C GLY A 637 -54.37 18.23 5.08
N VAL A 638 -54.73 17.55 6.17
CA VAL A 638 -54.14 17.81 7.50
C VAL A 638 -52.84 17.01 7.77
N HIS A 639 -52.53 15.98 6.98
CA HIS A 639 -51.23 15.30 7.08
C HIS A 639 -50.28 15.75 5.96
N ARG A 640 -49.35 16.63 6.32
CA ARG A 640 -48.23 17.11 5.47
C ARG A 640 -47.14 16.05 5.20
N ASP A 641 -47.28 14.84 5.75
CA ASP A 641 -46.20 13.84 5.82
C ASP A 641 -46.42 12.58 4.96
N ALA A 642 -47.48 12.51 4.13
CA ALA A 642 -47.69 11.40 3.20
C ALA A 642 -46.79 11.54 1.96
N LYS A 643 -45.48 11.39 2.18
CA LYS A 643 -44.44 11.40 1.16
C LYS A 643 -44.36 10.01 0.53
N HIS A 644 -44.67 9.91 -0.75
CA HIS A 644 -44.40 8.71 -1.54
C HIS A 644 -43.03 8.87 -2.20
N GLN A 645 -42.17 7.89 -2.07
CA GLN A 645 -40.85 7.91 -2.67
C GLN A 645 -40.80 6.89 -3.78
N PHE A 646 -40.33 7.28 -4.96
CA PHE A 646 -40.20 6.42 -6.12
C PHE A 646 -38.76 6.32 -6.57
N ARG A 647 -38.39 5.11 -6.99
CA ARG A 647 -37.17 4.84 -7.75
C ARG A 647 -37.53 4.38 -9.16
N LEU A 648 -36.59 4.59 -10.06
CA LEU A 648 -36.63 4.09 -11.43
C LEU A 648 -35.71 2.87 -11.54
N SER A 649 -36.17 1.79 -12.16
CA SER A 649 -35.37 0.60 -12.43
C SER A 649 -34.16 0.94 -13.33
N THR A 650 -33.13 0.10 -13.30
CA THR A 650 -31.89 0.43 -14.01
C THR A 650 -32.04 0.53 -15.54
N ASP A 651 -33.02 -0.16 -16.10
CA ASP A 651 -33.37 -0.12 -17.52
C ASP A 651 -34.37 1.01 -17.86
N GLY A 652 -34.89 1.73 -16.87
CA GLY A 652 -35.83 2.84 -17.05
C GLY A 652 -37.26 2.44 -17.37
N THR A 653 -37.62 1.15 -17.24
CA THR A 653 -38.93 0.62 -17.67
C THR A 653 -39.95 0.49 -16.54
N THR A 654 -39.49 0.48 -15.29
CA THR A 654 -40.32 0.25 -14.11
C THR A 654 -40.11 1.34 -13.06
N LEU A 655 -41.21 1.90 -12.54
CA LEU A 655 -41.23 2.79 -11.38
C LEU A 655 -41.67 1.98 -10.15
N LEU A 656 -40.85 2.04 -9.11
CA LEU A 656 -41.08 1.34 -7.84
C LEU A 656 -41.27 2.39 -6.75
N GLY A 657 -42.48 2.49 -6.21
CA GLY A 657 -42.88 3.46 -5.19
C GLY A 657 -43.08 2.81 -3.83
N ILE A 658 -42.67 3.51 -2.78
CA ILE A 658 -42.95 3.16 -1.38
C ILE A 658 -43.63 4.34 -0.71
N SER A 659 -44.68 4.06 0.07
CA SER A 659 -45.36 5.06 0.89
C SER A 659 -44.99 4.96 2.38
N GLY A 660 -45.17 6.06 3.11
CA GLY A 660 -45.05 6.07 4.58
C GLY A 660 -46.03 5.12 5.29
N SER A 661 -47.11 4.71 4.64
CA SER A 661 -48.11 3.73 5.11
C SER A 661 -47.78 2.27 4.73
N LYS A 662 -46.56 2.01 4.22
CA LYS A 662 -46.05 0.68 3.83
C LYS A 662 -46.74 0.08 2.60
N GLU A 663 -47.24 0.92 1.70
CA GLU A 663 -47.73 0.47 0.40
C GLU A 663 -46.54 0.32 -0.56
N LEU A 664 -46.55 -0.77 -1.32
CA LEU A 664 -45.62 -1.02 -2.41
C LEU A 664 -46.34 -0.75 -3.72
N ILE A 665 -45.79 0.12 -4.54
CA ILE A 665 -46.35 0.55 -5.83
C ILE A 665 -45.38 0.08 -6.91
N GLU A 666 -45.85 -0.73 -7.83
CA GLU A 666 -45.08 -1.18 -8.98
C GLU A 666 -45.80 -0.72 -10.24
N LEU A 667 -45.10 0.06 -11.08
CA LEU A 667 -45.65 0.60 -12.32
C LEU A 667 -44.70 0.32 -13.47
N THR A 668 -45.25 -0.06 -14.61
CA THR A 668 -44.53 -0.23 -15.87
C THR A 668 -44.95 0.88 -16.84
N ARG A 669 -44.01 1.36 -17.63
CA ARG A 669 -44.28 2.39 -18.64
C ARG A 669 -45.17 1.85 -19.76
N GLU A 670 -46.21 2.58 -20.14
CA GLU A 670 -46.96 2.27 -21.37
C GLU A 670 -46.16 2.73 -22.60
N GLU A 671 -45.94 1.83 -23.58
CA GLU A 671 -45.25 2.15 -24.83
C GLU A 671 -46.10 2.97 -25.81
N THR A 672 -47.44 2.84 -25.72
CA THR A 672 -48.36 3.59 -26.55
C THR A 672 -48.57 4.99 -26.00
N SER A 673 -48.13 5.99 -26.77
CA SER A 673 -48.50 7.40 -26.56
C SER A 673 -50.03 7.55 -26.61
N ILE A 674 -50.70 7.43 -25.47
CA ILE A 674 -52.04 7.99 -25.30
C ILE A 674 -51.90 9.50 -25.47
N LYS A 675 -52.90 10.14 -26.09
CA LYS A 675 -52.94 11.59 -26.26
C LYS A 675 -52.54 12.24 -24.94
N ALA A 676 -51.44 13.02 -24.96
CA ALA A 676 -50.91 13.62 -23.74
C ALA A 676 -52.05 14.33 -22.99
N PRO A 677 -52.23 14.11 -21.67
CA PRO A 677 -53.05 14.98 -20.84
C PRO A 677 -52.79 16.42 -21.24
N SER A 678 -53.88 17.18 -21.46
CA SER A 678 -53.75 18.57 -21.89
C SER A 678 -52.90 19.32 -20.87
N ASP A 679 -52.01 20.18 -21.33
CA ASP A 679 -51.27 21.07 -20.43
C ASP A 679 -52.22 21.95 -19.60
N ARG A 680 -51.67 22.69 -18.64
CA ARG A 680 -52.47 23.55 -17.74
C ARG A 680 -53.48 24.41 -18.47
N ASP A 681 -53.03 25.08 -19.53
CA ASP A 681 -53.83 26.03 -20.28
C ASP A 681 -54.91 25.31 -21.09
N GLY A 682 -54.58 24.17 -21.71
CA GLY A 682 -55.54 23.31 -22.40
C GLY A 682 -56.61 22.74 -21.46
N MET A 683 -56.23 22.30 -20.27
CA MET A 683 -57.19 21.84 -19.24
C MET A 683 -58.04 22.98 -18.69
N ALA A 684 -57.44 24.16 -18.44
CA ALA A 684 -58.17 25.35 -18.01
C ALA A 684 -59.23 25.76 -19.06
N GLN A 685 -58.87 25.74 -20.35
CA GLN A 685 -59.81 25.98 -21.45
C GLN A 685 -60.91 24.91 -21.50
N SER A 686 -60.55 23.64 -21.30
CA SER A 686 -61.52 22.53 -21.27
C SER A 686 -62.52 22.70 -20.12
N TRP A 687 -62.06 23.12 -18.94
CA TRP A 687 -62.92 23.45 -17.81
C TRP A 687 -63.85 24.64 -18.09
N GLN A 688 -63.32 25.73 -18.67
CA GLN A 688 -64.14 26.87 -19.07
C GLN A 688 -65.21 26.46 -20.09
N GLN A 689 -64.84 25.61 -21.06
CA GLN A 689 -65.79 25.06 -22.03
C GLN A 689 -66.81 24.13 -21.39
N ALA A 690 -66.42 23.32 -20.40
CA ALA A 690 -67.31 22.40 -19.68
C ALA A 690 -68.33 23.16 -18.83
N CYS A 691 -67.93 24.30 -18.28
CA CYS A 691 -68.73 25.20 -17.47
C CYS A 691 -69.39 26.33 -18.28
N ALA A 692 -69.45 26.24 -19.61
CA ALA A 692 -70.14 27.26 -20.40
C ALA A 692 -71.66 27.25 -20.10
N THR A 693 -72.25 28.45 -19.99
CA THR A 693 -73.69 28.61 -19.74
C THR A 693 -74.53 27.81 -20.74
N GLY A 694 -75.49 27.03 -20.23
CA GLY A 694 -76.39 26.22 -21.06
C GLY A 694 -75.85 24.84 -21.43
N ASN A 695 -74.60 24.51 -21.09
CA ASN A 695 -74.13 23.13 -21.18
C ASN A 695 -74.99 22.21 -20.33
N ARG A 696 -75.22 21.01 -20.87
CA ARG A 696 -75.97 19.95 -20.19
C ARG A 696 -75.14 18.69 -20.15
N TRP A 697 -75.28 18.00 -19.03
CA TRP A 697 -74.61 16.75 -18.76
C TRP A 697 -75.66 15.76 -18.28
N LYS A 698 -75.53 14.50 -18.69
CA LYS A 698 -76.44 13.43 -18.30
C LYS A 698 -75.63 12.27 -17.78
N GLY A 699 -76.13 11.62 -16.74
CA GLY A 699 -75.53 10.39 -16.29
C GLY A 699 -76.21 9.86 -15.05
N ARG A 700 -75.43 9.37 -14.11
CA ARG A 700 -75.91 8.56 -12.99
C ARG A 700 -75.41 9.10 -11.66
N LEU A 701 -76.31 9.12 -10.68
CA LEU A 701 -76.03 9.33 -9.27
C LEU A 701 -76.10 7.98 -8.57
N THR A 702 -75.02 7.53 -7.98
CA THR A 702 -74.95 6.29 -7.20
C THR A 702 -74.81 6.64 -5.73
N ASN A 703 -75.75 6.20 -4.90
CA ASN A 703 -75.68 6.34 -3.45
C ASN A 703 -75.17 5.02 -2.86
N SER A 704 -73.94 5.06 -2.32
CA SER A 704 -73.25 3.89 -1.77
C SER A 704 -73.86 3.39 -0.47
N ARG A 705 -74.43 4.28 0.36
CA ARG A 705 -75.09 3.91 1.63
C ARG A 705 -76.39 3.13 1.39
N MET A 706 -77.11 3.50 0.33
CA MET A 706 -78.42 2.95 0.00
C MET A 706 -78.37 1.87 -1.09
N GLU A 707 -77.17 1.55 -1.61
CA GLU A 707 -76.97 0.65 -2.75
C GLU A 707 -77.93 0.95 -3.92
N SER A 708 -78.14 2.24 -4.21
CA SER A 708 -79.13 2.69 -5.18
C SER A 708 -78.51 3.60 -6.23
N SER A 709 -79.10 3.61 -7.43
CA SER A 709 -78.63 4.39 -8.57
C SER A 709 -79.79 5.09 -9.25
N THR A 710 -79.64 6.37 -9.56
CA THR A 710 -80.66 7.21 -10.19
C THR A 710 -80.07 7.96 -11.38
N ASP A 711 -80.78 7.97 -12.52
CA ASP A 711 -80.39 8.80 -13.66
C ASP A 711 -80.61 10.28 -13.33
N ILE A 712 -79.63 11.13 -13.69
CA ILE A 712 -79.64 12.56 -13.41
C ILE A 712 -79.21 13.37 -14.64
N GLU A 713 -79.67 14.61 -14.70
CA GLU A 713 -79.16 15.64 -15.61
C GLU A 713 -78.66 16.84 -14.82
N MET A 714 -77.48 17.33 -15.20
CA MET A 714 -76.91 18.59 -14.73
C MET A 714 -77.00 19.62 -15.85
N LYS A 715 -77.45 20.83 -15.52
CA LYS A 715 -77.43 21.98 -16.41
C LYS A 715 -76.60 23.10 -15.78
N VAL A 716 -75.66 23.64 -16.53
CA VAL A 716 -74.94 24.85 -16.12
C VAL A 716 -75.86 26.05 -16.34
N THR A 717 -76.35 26.65 -15.26
CA THR A 717 -77.34 27.75 -15.30
C THR A 717 -76.65 29.11 -15.45
N SER A 718 -75.49 29.27 -14.81
CA SER A 718 -74.58 30.39 -15.02
C SER A 718 -73.18 29.83 -15.18
N GLY A 719 -72.54 30.13 -16.32
CA GLY A 719 -71.14 29.78 -16.53
C GLY A 719 -70.18 30.57 -15.64
N VAL A 720 -68.89 30.26 -15.79
CA VAL A 720 -67.82 30.83 -14.96
C VAL A 720 -67.75 32.35 -15.13
N ASP A 721 -68.02 33.10 -14.06
CA ASP A 721 -67.90 34.56 -14.05
C ASP A 721 -66.45 35.02 -13.81
N ALA A 722 -66.23 36.35 -13.78
CA ALA A 722 -64.90 36.94 -13.57
C ALA A 722 -64.26 36.59 -12.21
N THR A 723 -65.05 36.10 -11.25
CA THR A 723 -64.59 35.65 -9.92
C THR A 723 -64.41 34.14 -9.83
N GLY A 724 -64.63 33.41 -10.93
CA GLY A 724 -64.57 31.95 -10.98
C GLY A 724 -65.86 31.26 -10.50
N THR A 725 -66.94 32.01 -10.28
CA THR A 725 -68.20 31.45 -9.76
C THR A 725 -68.98 30.74 -10.85
N VAL A 726 -69.50 29.55 -10.56
CA VAL A 726 -70.35 28.74 -11.46
C VAL A 726 -71.62 28.30 -10.73
N GLU A 727 -72.74 28.27 -11.46
CA GLU A 727 -74.02 27.77 -10.95
C GLU A 727 -74.53 26.62 -11.81
N VAL A 728 -75.03 25.58 -11.16
CA VAL A 728 -75.60 24.41 -11.82
C VAL A 728 -76.92 24.00 -11.18
N GLU A 729 -77.77 23.38 -11.99
CA GLU A 729 -79.02 22.76 -11.56
C GLU A 729 -78.94 21.25 -11.86
N LEU A 730 -79.12 20.42 -10.82
CA LEU A 730 -79.22 18.97 -10.93
C LEU A 730 -80.68 18.55 -10.86
N SER A 731 -81.10 17.64 -11.73
CA SER A 731 -82.49 17.18 -11.82
C SER A 731 -82.58 15.68 -12.14
N ILE A 732 -83.67 15.03 -11.74
CA ILE A 732 -83.98 13.65 -12.12
C ILE A 732 -84.88 13.68 -13.36
N PRO A 733 -84.42 13.15 -14.52
CA PRO A 733 -85.22 13.14 -15.73
C PRO A 733 -86.59 12.49 -15.49
N ARG A 734 -87.65 13.11 -16.02
CA ARG A 734 -89.06 12.65 -15.95
C ARG A 734 -89.74 12.81 -14.58
N GLN A 735 -89.07 13.29 -13.53
CA GLN A 735 -89.77 13.74 -12.32
C GLN A 735 -90.24 15.20 -12.48
N ARG A 736 -91.41 15.52 -11.90
CA ARG A 736 -91.99 16.89 -11.91
C ARG A 736 -91.43 17.79 -10.79
N THR A 737 -90.59 17.26 -9.92
CA THR A 737 -89.95 17.99 -8.82
C THR A 737 -88.93 18.99 -9.36
N PRO A 738 -88.88 20.23 -8.83
CA PRO A 738 -87.86 21.20 -9.23
C PRO A 738 -86.45 20.67 -8.92
N GLY A 739 -85.49 20.97 -9.80
CA GLY A 739 -84.09 20.57 -9.63
C GLY A 739 -83.45 21.23 -8.42
N SER A 740 -82.39 20.62 -7.90
CA SER A 740 -81.54 21.18 -6.85
C SER A 740 -80.51 22.12 -7.46
N ARG A 741 -80.44 23.35 -6.96
CA ARG A 741 -79.48 24.37 -7.41
C ARG A 741 -78.26 24.42 -6.51
N PHE A 742 -77.09 24.47 -7.14
CA PHE A 742 -75.80 24.56 -6.49
C PHE A 742 -75.00 25.72 -7.08
N ARG A 743 -74.27 26.41 -6.20
CA ARG A 743 -73.42 27.53 -6.54
C ARG A 743 -72.05 27.32 -5.89
N GLY A 744 -70.99 27.62 -6.62
CA GLY A 744 -69.65 27.55 -6.06
C GLY A 744 -68.59 28.04 -7.02
N GLN A 745 -67.38 27.52 -6.89
CA GLN A 745 -66.21 28.04 -7.58
C GLN A 745 -65.51 26.98 -8.43
N LEU A 746 -65.06 27.40 -9.61
CA LEU A 746 -64.07 26.71 -10.42
C LEU A 746 -62.68 27.23 -10.02
N ARG A 747 -61.83 26.33 -9.50
CA ARG A 747 -60.47 26.58 -9.05
C ARG A 747 -59.48 25.97 -10.04
N LEU A 748 -58.79 26.83 -10.79
CA LEU A 748 -57.79 26.45 -11.81
C LEU A 748 -56.35 26.80 -11.36
N ASP A 749 -56.18 27.05 -10.07
CA ASP A 749 -54.89 27.32 -9.44
C ASP A 749 -54.10 26.02 -9.20
N GLY A 750 -52.79 26.07 -9.46
CA GLY A 750 -51.82 25.02 -9.18
C GLY A 750 -52.36 23.60 -9.39
N ASP A 751 -52.56 22.91 -8.27
CA ASP A 751 -52.91 21.49 -8.17
C ASP A 751 -54.35 21.11 -8.56
N ASN A 752 -55.26 22.08 -8.66
CA ASN A 752 -56.70 21.80 -8.82
C ASN A 752 -57.12 21.59 -10.27
N VAL A 753 -56.36 22.12 -11.24
CA VAL A 753 -56.71 22.09 -12.67
C VAL A 753 -56.84 20.66 -13.22
N HIS A 754 -55.99 19.75 -12.75
CA HIS A 754 -56.02 18.31 -13.08
C HIS A 754 -56.82 17.48 -12.07
N GLY A 755 -57.36 18.10 -11.04
CA GLY A 755 -58.07 17.46 -9.94
C GLY A 755 -59.57 17.79 -9.89
N PHE A 756 -60.09 17.81 -8.67
CA PHE A 756 -61.46 18.27 -8.40
C PHE A 756 -61.51 19.81 -8.41
N ALA A 757 -61.53 20.38 -9.62
CA ALA A 757 -61.45 21.82 -9.82
C ALA A 757 -62.74 22.57 -9.41
N ILE A 758 -63.90 21.91 -9.44
CA ILE A 758 -65.16 22.56 -9.08
C ILE A 758 -65.58 22.14 -7.68
N VAL A 759 -65.87 23.13 -6.84
CA VAL A 759 -66.48 22.96 -5.51
C VAL A 759 -67.81 23.72 -5.50
N LEU A 760 -68.94 23.03 -5.34
CA LEU A 760 -70.26 23.62 -5.29
C LEU A 760 -70.94 23.38 -3.96
N GLN A 761 -71.66 24.39 -3.48
CA GLN A 761 -72.49 24.30 -2.29
C GLN A 761 -73.96 24.46 -2.67
N LYS A 762 -74.82 23.77 -1.94
CA LYS A 762 -76.27 23.81 -2.19
C LYS A 762 -76.80 25.21 -1.90
N HIS A 763 -77.34 25.88 -2.92
CA HIS A 763 -77.74 27.29 -2.86
C HIS A 763 -79.18 27.48 -2.37
N GLU A 764 -80.09 26.55 -2.69
CA GLU A 764 -81.50 26.61 -2.30
C GLU A 764 -81.90 25.33 -1.55
N GLN A 765 -82.56 25.48 -0.39
CA GLN A 765 -83.13 24.36 0.35
C GLN A 765 -84.40 23.85 -0.35
N ASN A 766 -84.27 22.80 -1.14
CA ASN A 766 -85.44 22.07 -1.62
C ASN A 766 -86.03 21.20 -0.50
N ARG A 767 -87.37 21.19 -0.39
CA ARG A 767 -88.13 20.26 0.48
C ARG A 767 -88.21 18.86 -0.12
N GLY A 768 -87.07 18.28 -0.50
CA GLY A 768 -87.00 16.90 -0.96
C GLY A 768 -87.24 15.93 0.19
N ALA A 769 -87.99 14.85 -0.05
CA ALA A 769 -88.10 13.73 0.87
C ALA A 769 -87.06 12.67 0.50
N GLY A 770 -86.18 12.27 1.44
CA GLY A 770 -85.23 11.17 1.24
C GLY A 770 -83.85 11.41 1.85
N GLU A 771 -83.05 10.36 1.91
CA GLU A 771 -81.68 10.32 2.48
C GLU A 771 -80.57 10.74 1.48
N SER A 772 -80.94 11.24 0.29
CA SER A 772 -79.96 11.71 -0.70
C SER A 772 -79.37 13.06 -0.30
N LEU A 773 -78.05 13.25 -0.45
CA LEU A 773 -77.41 14.54 -0.21
C LEU A 773 -77.74 15.55 -1.32
N VAL A 774 -77.72 15.09 -2.57
CA VAL A 774 -77.99 15.95 -3.73
C VAL A 774 -79.45 16.43 -3.74
N PHE A 775 -80.41 15.53 -3.47
CA PHE A 775 -81.85 15.81 -3.63
C PHE A 775 -82.66 15.86 -2.32
N GLY A 776 -82.12 15.40 -1.20
CA GLY A 776 -82.82 15.37 0.09
C GLY A 776 -82.85 16.71 0.84
N SER A 777 -83.39 16.67 2.06
CA SER A 777 -83.63 17.84 2.93
C SER A 777 -82.45 18.19 3.85
N SER A 778 -81.31 17.51 3.74
CA SER A 778 -80.17 17.70 4.64
C SER A 778 -79.63 19.14 4.64
N GLN A 779 -79.09 19.55 5.79
CA GLN A 779 -78.72 20.92 6.16
C GLN A 779 -77.50 21.47 5.41
N GLN A 780 -77.24 22.77 5.62
CA GLN A 780 -76.06 23.51 5.17
C GLN A 780 -74.76 22.71 5.38
N GLY A 781 -73.87 22.73 4.37
CA GLY A 781 -72.55 22.09 4.45
C GLY A 781 -72.29 20.93 3.49
N ILE A 782 -73.23 20.63 2.56
CA ILE A 782 -72.99 19.67 1.48
C ILE A 782 -72.10 20.32 0.42
N GLU A 783 -70.95 19.71 0.16
CA GLU A 783 -70.06 20.09 -0.92
C GLU A 783 -70.13 19.06 -2.05
N LEU A 784 -70.46 19.53 -3.25
CA LEU A 784 -70.29 18.78 -4.48
C LEU A 784 -68.96 19.11 -5.11
N LEU A 785 -68.16 18.09 -5.34
CA LEU A 785 -66.86 18.23 -5.98
C LEU A 785 -66.93 17.58 -7.36
N PHE A 786 -66.43 18.25 -8.40
CA PHE A 786 -66.32 17.66 -9.74
C PHE A 786 -64.90 17.74 -10.28
N ARG A 787 -64.47 16.66 -10.93
CA ARG A 787 -63.33 16.61 -11.83
C ARG A 787 -63.79 16.40 -13.26
N LEU A 788 -62.98 16.86 -14.21
CA LEU A 788 -63.16 16.61 -15.63
C LEU A 788 -62.39 15.34 -16.00
N ALA A 789 -62.98 14.49 -16.85
CA ALA A 789 -62.25 13.38 -17.45
C ALA A 789 -61.11 13.90 -18.33
N GLU A 790 -60.06 13.11 -18.51
CA GLU A 790 -58.85 13.49 -19.28
C GLU A 790 -59.16 13.95 -20.72
N ASP A 791 -60.23 13.40 -21.32
CA ASP A 791 -60.68 13.73 -22.67
C ASP A 791 -61.65 14.93 -22.74
N GLY A 792 -62.02 15.50 -21.59
CA GLY A 792 -62.97 16.60 -21.47
C GLY A 792 -64.44 16.22 -21.70
N THR A 793 -64.77 14.95 -21.91
CA THR A 793 -66.12 14.52 -22.32
C THR A 793 -67.01 14.11 -21.15
N GLY A 794 -66.40 13.83 -19.99
CA GLY A 794 -67.09 13.41 -18.77
C GLY A 794 -66.81 14.32 -17.58
N LEU A 795 -67.80 14.43 -16.69
CA LEU A 795 -67.64 14.98 -15.35
C LEU A 795 -67.83 13.87 -14.33
N ILE A 796 -66.86 13.72 -13.45
CA ILE A 796 -66.88 12.75 -12.36
C ILE A 796 -67.00 13.56 -11.07
N GLY A 797 -68.12 13.40 -10.38
CA GLY A 797 -68.44 14.15 -9.19
C GLY A 797 -68.70 13.28 -7.97
N MET A 798 -68.83 13.96 -6.84
CA MET A 798 -69.17 13.36 -5.55
C MET A 798 -69.96 14.36 -4.71
N ALA A 799 -70.75 13.85 -3.77
CA ALA A 799 -71.34 14.62 -2.70
C ALA A 799 -70.81 14.11 -1.35
N SER A 800 -70.32 15.04 -0.53
CA SER A 800 -69.82 14.73 0.81
C SER A 800 -70.66 15.38 1.91
N GLU A 801 -70.76 14.67 3.03
CA GLU A 801 -71.34 15.16 4.29
C GLU A 801 -70.31 14.90 5.40
N ALA A 802 -69.96 15.95 6.16
CA ALA A 802 -68.98 15.86 7.25
C ALA A 802 -67.63 15.20 6.86
N GLY A 803 -67.20 15.37 5.61
CA GLY A 803 -65.94 14.79 5.11
C GLY A 803 -66.03 13.31 4.70
N GLN A 804 -67.22 12.73 4.57
CA GLN A 804 -67.41 11.41 3.96
C GLN A 804 -68.21 11.54 2.66
N ALA A 805 -67.63 11.12 1.54
CA ALA A 805 -68.37 11.01 0.29
C ALA A 805 -69.25 9.75 0.32
N ILE A 806 -70.55 9.95 0.11
CA ILE A 806 -71.54 8.87 0.15
C ILE A 806 -72.37 8.76 -1.13
N GLU A 807 -72.37 9.81 -1.96
CA GLU A 807 -72.97 9.79 -3.30
C GLU A 807 -71.95 10.17 -4.37
N PHE A 808 -72.03 9.48 -5.50
CA PHE A 808 -71.08 9.56 -6.61
C PHE A 808 -71.81 9.88 -7.90
N LEU A 809 -71.26 10.81 -8.69
CA LEU A 809 -71.84 11.29 -9.93
C LEU A 809 -70.92 10.94 -11.09
N GLU A 810 -71.46 10.31 -12.12
CA GLU A 810 -70.77 10.09 -13.39
C GLU A 810 -71.62 10.68 -14.49
N LEU A 811 -71.15 11.74 -15.13
CA LEU A 811 -71.91 12.52 -16.11
C LEU A 811 -71.15 12.61 -17.43
N GLN A 812 -71.88 12.50 -18.53
CA GLN A 812 -71.35 12.70 -19.88
C GLN A 812 -71.98 13.95 -20.51
N ARG A 813 -71.20 14.65 -21.32
CA ARG A 813 -71.67 15.86 -22.00
C ARG A 813 -72.78 15.51 -23.00
N ILE A 814 -73.89 16.23 -22.97
CA ILE A 814 -74.93 16.11 -23.99
C ILE A 814 -74.53 16.97 -25.20
N PRO A 815 -74.33 16.39 -26.40
CA PRO A 815 -73.99 17.16 -27.58
C PRO A 815 -75.10 18.15 -27.93
N ALA A 816 -74.73 19.37 -28.33
CA ALA A 816 -75.67 20.44 -28.66
C ALA A 816 -76.72 20.02 -29.71
N THR A 817 -76.39 19.07 -30.60
CA THR A 817 -77.26 18.53 -31.65
C THR A 817 -78.46 17.72 -31.12
N GLN A 818 -78.35 17.07 -29.96
CA GLN A 818 -79.48 16.34 -29.35
C GLN A 818 -80.45 17.25 -28.59
N SER A 819 -80.03 18.48 -28.25
CA SER A 819 -80.88 19.43 -27.51
C SER A 819 -82.07 19.96 -28.32
N ARG A 820 -82.02 19.88 -29.66
CA ARG A 820 -83.06 20.38 -30.57
C ARG A 820 -84.16 19.35 -30.90
N LEU A 821 -83.95 18.07 -30.61
CA LEU A 821 -84.91 16.99 -30.95
C LEU A 821 -85.93 16.68 -29.85
N ASN A 822 -85.76 17.23 -28.64
CA ASN A 822 -86.65 17.03 -27.49
C ASN A 822 -87.43 18.31 -27.09
N ARG A 823 -87.63 19.25 -28.03
CA ARG A 823 -88.51 20.41 -27.81
C ARG A 823 -89.80 20.29 -28.61
#